data_AF-A0AAD9S9M1-F1
#
_entry.id   AF-A0AAD9S9M1-F1
#
_cell.length_a   1.000
_cell.length_b   1.000
_cell.length_c   1.000
_cell.angle_alpha   90.00
_cell.angle_beta   90.00
_cell.angle_gamma   90.00
#
_symmetry.space_group_name_H-M   'P 1'
#
loop_
_entity.id
_entity.type
_entity.pdbx_description
1 polymer ?
#
loop_
_entity_poly.entity_id
_entity_poly.type
_entity_poly.pdbx_seq_one_letter_code
_entity_poly.pdbx_strand_id
1 'polypeptide(L)'
;MASVTDLKVYRGWVGQGEYVWSPFVVKLEARLRFAGVTYNVDAGSPRAAPKGKIPYVEYQPPNGDGMVQMGDSGLIAKHFVEEGVLPDLYGRLSPEDRARDLATRALLEEKLYFYHTKERWMDHYYTMRDYALSSLPWPMRVLVGQLVYRKHKAMLYGQGTLRLTDEEIRASKREIWDSINGVLAAVRSSRAAGSNGSTSSKASSFWFLGGDEPTEADTVIFGFIVSVLLCTAGPESQSIVKEYPVLLDKVATTGYEPHPSGKQMKAAQWTGKKSITLGTVPRPGITAPADAIVRITHCTICGSDLHMYAGDLNAAMQKGDIMGHEAIGIIDEVGPEVKELSPGDRVIILPVIACGDCEYCKRKEFSLCDKTNPSKEMEGMYGHRLAGIFGYSHLTGGYPGDQAEYCRVPNADLVCVKAPYDVDAKKLVGLADVTTTAWHGCELAEVGEGDVVGVWGAGPIGLSIARLAKDVRGAKVYIVDVDPQRLELAENFGLEPVDANKHKDVADYILSVQPGGLDRGIEASGFRSAASAKHRFLRDTMLERDSGDTIAAVIKATRKCGNVALIGDFFFETHSFPIGMLMEKTITVRGGQLMAQRYHPYLLDLVVQGKYDPSWMFTHEDDFENVSECYAKFHEHKIPGGLKVLLATEFGRQK
;
A
#
# COMPACT_ATOMS: atom_id res chain seq x y z
N MET A 1 0.90 12.28 -36.37
CA MET A 1 -0.26 11.40 -36.62
C MET A 1 -1.38 12.26 -37.20
N ALA A 2 -2.10 11.75 -38.19
CA ALA A 2 -3.27 12.43 -38.74
C ALA A 2 -4.39 12.45 -37.67
N SER A 3 -5.10 13.57 -37.55
CA SER A 3 -6.21 13.69 -36.59
C SER A 3 -7.51 13.21 -37.23
N VAL A 4 -8.11 12.18 -36.64
CA VAL A 4 -9.50 11.79 -36.94
C VAL A 4 -10.44 12.62 -36.08
N THR A 5 -11.50 13.17 -36.68
CA THR A 5 -12.60 13.80 -35.94
C THR A 5 -13.76 12.83 -35.81
N ASP A 6 -14.51 12.96 -34.71
CA ASP A 6 -15.72 12.18 -34.43
C ASP A 6 -15.55 10.65 -34.37
N LEU A 7 -14.35 10.16 -34.03
CA LEU A 7 -14.12 8.73 -33.84
C LEU A 7 -15.02 8.18 -32.73
N LYS A 8 -15.91 7.26 -33.10
CA LYS A 8 -16.81 6.55 -32.19
C LYS A 8 -16.53 5.05 -32.25
N VAL A 9 -16.27 4.45 -31.10
CA VAL A 9 -16.02 3.02 -30.91
C VAL A 9 -17.28 2.35 -30.36
N TYR A 10 -17.83 1.41 -31.13
CA TYR A 10 -18.99 0.62 -30.73
C TYR A 10 -18.54 -0.68 -30.05
N ARG A 11 -18.82 -0.78 -28.75
CA ARG A 11 -18.26 -1.79 -27.85
C ARG A 11 -19.23 -2.89 -27.38
N GLY A 12 -20.48 -2.83 -27.84
CA GLY A 12 -21.56 -3.77 -27.48
C GLY A 12 -22.43 -3.32 -26.31
N TRP A 13 -21.92 -2.51 -25.38
CA TRP A 13 -22.68 -2.00 -24.22
C TRP A 13 -22.07 -0.72 -23.62
N VAL A 14 -22.89 0.11 -22.95
CA VAL A 14 -22.46 1.42 -22.39
C VAL A 14 -22.21 1.37 -20.87
N GLY A 15 -22.46 0.23 -20.19
CA GLY A 15 -22.43 0.10 -18.72
C GLY A 15 -21.15 0.57 -18.01
N GLN A 16 -21.29 0.87 -16.70
CA GLN A 16 -20.26 1.46 -15.83
C GLN A 16 -19.05 0.53 -15.62
N GLY A 17 -17.93 0.93 -16.23
CA GLY A 17 -16.61 0.32 -16.14
C GLY A 17 -15.72 0.88 -17.25
N GLU A 18 -14.45 1.13 -16.98
CA GLU A 18 -13.49 1.64 -17.98
C GLU A 18 -13.20 0.64 -19.12
N TYR A 19 -13.67 -0.61 -19.00
CA TYR A 19 -13.42 -1.74 -19.91
C TYR A 19 -14.62 -2.69 -20.03
N VAL A 20 -14.58 -3.58 -21.02
CA VAL A 20 -15.66 -4.53 -21.35
C VAL A 20 -15.16 -5.99 -21.42
N TRP A 21 -16.07 -6.96 -21.32
CA TRP A 21 -15.78 -8.41 -21.40
C TRP A 21 -15.21 -8.89 -22.74
N SER A 22 -15.33 -8.12 -23.83
CA SER A 22 -14.77 -8.53 -25.13
C SER A 22 -13.28 -8.18 -25.22
N PRO A 23 -12.39 -9.18 -25.38
CA PRO A 23 -10.96 -8.89 -25.50
C PRO A 23 -10.63 -8.10 -26.76
N PHE A 24 -11.43 -8.26 -27.83
CA PHE A 24 -11.25 -7.54 -29.08
C PHE A 24 -11.61 -6.06 -28.98
N VAL A 25 -12.56 -5.71 -28.11
CA VAL A 25 -12.85 -4.31 -27.81
C VAL A 25 -11.73 -3.72 -26.99
N VAL A 26 -11.37 -4.39 -25.88
CA VAL A 26 -10.34 -3.88 -24.97
C VAL A 26 -8.99 -3.71 -25.67
N LYS A 27 -8.59 -4.63 -26.55
CA LYS A 27 -7.34 -4.48 -27.32
C LYS A 27 -7.37 -3.28 -28.27
N LEU A 28 -8.51 -3.02 -28.93
CA LEU A 28 -8.64 -1.88 -29.84
C LEU A 28 -8.58 -0.57 -29.06
N GLU A 29 -9.31 -0.50 -27.94
CA GLU A 29 -9.26 0.65 -27.05
C GLU A 29 -7.85 0.87 -26.46
N ALA A 30 -7.16 -0.19 -26.05
CA ALA A 30 -5.77 -0.12 -25.62
C ALA A 30 -4.86 0.42 -26.73
N ARG A 31 -5.04 -0.07 -27.97
CA ARG A 31 -4.28 0.40 -29.14
C ARG A 31 -4.48 1.89 -29.41
N LEU A 32 -5.71 2.39 -29.29
CA LEU A 32 -6.05 3.82 -29.43
C LEU A 32 -5.44 4.65 -28.30
N ARG A 33 -5.60 4.20 -27.04
CA ARG A 33 -5.09 4.88 -25.85
C ARG A 33 -3.55 4.96 -25.85
N PHE A 34 -2.87 3.88 -26.22
CA PHE A 34 -1.40 3.87 -26.33
C PHE A 34 -0.87 4.85 -27.37
N ALA A 35 -1.67 5.14 -28.41
CA ALA A 35 -1.34 6.13 -29.43
C ALA A 35 -1.84 7.55 -29.10
N GLY A 36 -2.50 7.76 -27.94
CA GLY A 36 -3.09 9.05 -27.56
C GLY A 36 -4.25 9.49 -28.45
N VAL A 37 -4.94 8.55 -29.10
CA VAL A 37 -6.09 8.84 -29.98
C VAL A 37 -7.36 8.97 -29.13
N THR A 38 -8.01 10.12 -29.20
CA THR A 38 -9.29 10.38 -28.53
C THR A 38 -10.45 9.72 -29.28
N TYR A 39 -11.39 9.11 -28.56
CA TYR A 39 -12.58 8.50 -29.12
C TYR A 39 -13.78 8.55 -28.17
N ASN A 40 -14.98 8.51 -28.73
CA ASN A 40 -16.24 8.34 -28.01
C ASN A 40 -16.65 6.86 -28.00
N VAL A 41 -17.50 6.45 -27.05
CA VAL A 41 -18.00 5.06 -26.98
C VAL A 41 -19.52 4.99 -27.12
N ASP A 42 -20.00 3.91 -27.73
CA ASP A 42 -21.43 3.59 -27.84
C ASP A 42 -21.63 2.07 -27.77
N ALA A 43 -22.84 1.61 -27.43
CA ALA A 43 -23.16 0.19 -27.40
C ALA A 43 -23.12 -0.41 -28.80
N GLY A 44 -23.82 0.19 -29.76
CA GLY A 44 -24.01 -0.41 -31.08
C GLY A 44 -24.71 -1.78 -31.01
N SER A 45 -24.70 -2.52 -32.12
CA SER A 45 -25.23 -3.89 -32.13
C SER A 45 -24.59 -4.76 -33.22
N PRO A 46 -24.57 -6.10 -33.07
CA PRO A 46 -24.12 -6.99 -34.15
C PRO A 46 -24.95 -6.87 -35.44
N ARG A 47 -26.18 -6.32 -35.39
CA ARG A 47 -26.99 -6.09 -36.59
C ARG A 47 -26.54 -4.85 -37.36
N ALA A 48 -26.11 -3.81 -36.66
CA ALA A 48 -25.60 -2.56 -37.24
C ALA A 48 -24.09 -2.62 -37.55
N ALA A 49 -23.39 -3.63 -37.02
CA ALA A 49 -21.96 -3.79 -37.19
C ALA A 49 -21.59 -4.31 -38.58
N PRO A 50 -20.55 -3.76 -39.24
CA PRO A 50 -19.98 -4.33 -40.44
C PRO A 50 -19.57 -5.80 -40.22
N LYS A 51 -20.05 -6.69 -41.08
CA LYS A 51 -19.86 -8.16 -40.98
C LYS A 51 -20.34 -8.77 -39.64
N GLY A 52 -21.16 -8.05 -38.87
CA GLY A 52 -21.67 -8.46 -37.57
C GLY A 52 -20.61 -8.59 -36.47
N LYS A 53 -19.47 -7.90 -36.60
CA LYS A 53 -18.34 -7.97 -35.67
C LYS A 53 -18.31 -6.79 -34.70
N ILE A 54 -18.04 -7.07 -33.42
CA ILE A 54 -17.77 -6.06 -32.39
C ILE A 54 -16.32 -6.26 -31.91
N PRO A 55 -15.50 -5.21 -31.78
CA PRO A 55 -15.84 -3.79 -32.00
C PRO A 55 -16.00 -3.42 -33.48
N TYR A 56 -16.68 -2.28 -33.69
CA TYR A 56 -16.62 -1.52 -34.93
C TYR A 56 -16.48 -0.03 -34.61
N VAL A 57 -16.03 0.76 -35.59
CA VAL A 57 -15.86 2.20 -35.49
C VAL A 57 -16.69 2.93 -36.54
N GLU A 58 -17.05 4.17 -36.23
CA GLU A 58 -17.55 5.18 -37.16
C GLU A 58 -16.69 6.43 -36.97
N TYR A 59 -16.19 7.00 -38.07
CA TYR A 59 -15.33 8.18 -38.01
C TYR A 59 -15.28 8.92 -39.34
N GLN A 60 -14.85 10.18 -39.29
CA GLN A 60 -14.56 10.98 -40.47
C GLN A 60 -13.06 10.89 -40.81
N PRO A 61 -12.68 10.39 -42.00
CA PRO A 61 -11.28 10.27 -42.39
C PRO A 61 -10.53 11.61 -42.47
N PRO A 62 -9.20 11.62 -42.29
CA PRO A 62 -8.40 12.85 -42.35
C PRO A 62 -8.45 13.57 -43.70
N ASN A 63 -8.71 12.84 -44.78
CA ASN A 63 -8.81 13.39 -46.14
C ASN A 63 -10.15 14.12 -46.41
N GLY A 64 -11.10 14.10 -45.46
CA GLY A 64 -12.40 14.76 -45.56
C GLY A 64 -13.47 13.97 -46.33
N ASP A 65 -13.20 12.73 -46.72
CA ASP A 65 -14.21 11.85 -47.30
C ASP A 65 -15.35 11.59 -46.28
N GLY A 66 -16.52 11.15 -46.78
CA GLY A 66 -17.70 10.93 -45.94
C GLY A 66 -17.47 9.94 -44.78
N MET A 67 -18.44 9.86 -43.86
CA MET A 67 -18.35 8.96 -42.69
C MET A 67 -18.05 7.51 -43.10
N VAL A 68 -17.00 6.95 -42.49
CA VAL A 68 -16.55 5.56 -42.72
C VAL A 68 -16.94 4.71 -41.52
N GLN A 69 -17.50 3.53 -41.80
CA GLN A 69 -17.81 2.52 -40.80
C GLN A 69 -16.98 1.25 -41.04
N MET A 70 -16.26 0.78 -40.02
CA MET A 70 -15.39 -0.40 -40.14
C MET A 70 -15.48 -1.30 -38.91
N GLY A 71 -15.62 -2.61 -39.12
CA GLY A 71 -15.62 -3.62 -38.07
C GLY A 71 -14.37 -4.48 -38.11
N ASP A 72 -14.12 -5.22 -37.02
CA ASP A 72 -12.91 -6.02 -36.76
C ASP A 72 -11.73 -5.18 -36.27
N SER A 73 -11.39 -5.36 -35.00
CA SER A 73 -10.29 -4.67 -34.33
C SER A 73 -8.95 -4.72 -35.08
N GLY A 74 -8.62 -5.83 -35.75
CA GLY A 74 -7.36 -5.97 -36.48
C GLY A 74 -7.38 -5.21 -37.80
N LEU A 75 -8.51 -5.26 -38.53
CA LEU A 75 -8.70 -4.47 -39.75
C LEU A 75 -8.74 -2.97 -39.45
N ILE A 76 -9.40 -2.57 -38.38
CA ILE A 76 -9.45 -1.17 -37.92
C ILE A 76 -8.04 -0.67 -37.61
N ALA A 77 -7.27 -1.42 -36.82
CA ALA A 77 -5.90 -1.05 -36.49
C ALA A 77 -5.03 -0.93 -37.76
N LYS A 78 -5.11 -1.91 -38.67
CA LYS A 78 -4.37 -1.89 -39.93
C LYS A 78 -4.73 -0.67 -40.78
N HIS A 79 -6.02 -0.39 -40.95
CA HIS A 79 -6.48 0.74 -41.74
C HIS A 79 -6.07 2.08 -41.11
N PHE A 80 -6.16 2.21 -39.80
CA PHE A 80 -5.69 3.41 -39.10
C PHE A 80 -4.17 3.61 -39.19
N VAL A 81 -3.39 2.54 -39.32
CA VAL A 81 -1.97 2.65 -39.64
C VAL A 81 -1.76 3.15 -41.07
N GLU A 82 -2.50 2.60 -42.05
CA GLU A 82 -2.45 3.04 -43.46
C GLU A 82 -2.82 4.53 -43.62
N GLU A 83 -3.81 5.01 -42.85
CA GLU A 83 -4.25 6.41 -42.82
C GLU A 83 -3.38 7.33 -41.93
N GLY A 84 -2.34 6.80 -41.28
CA GLY A 84 -1.44 7.57 -40.41
C GLY A 84 -2.05 8.06 -39.09
N VAL A 85 -3.19 7.47 -38.69
CA VAL A 85 -3.90 7.72 -37.42
C VAL A 85 -3.23 6.99 -36.27
N LEU A 86 -2.81 5.75 -36.51
CA LEU A 86 -2.04 4.94 -35.56
C LEU A 86 -0.58 4.79 -36.04
N PRO A 87 0.39 4.71 -35.12
CA PRO A 87 1.78 4.40 -35.49
C PRO A 87 1.90 2.96 -35.97
N ASP A 88 2.75 2.69 -36.96
CA ASP A 88 3.11 1.33 -37.35
C ASP A 88 4.02 0.68 -36.29
N LEU A 89 3.49 -0.26 -35.51
CA LEU A 89 4.25 -0.97 -34.49
C LEU A 89 5.15 -2.07 -35.08
N TYR A 90 4.92 -2.54 -36.32
CA TYR A 90 5.75 -3.55 -36.97
C TYR A 90 7.02 -2.96 -37.57
N GLY A 91 6.95 -1.76 -38.14
CA GLY A 91 8.02 -1.12 -38.91
C GLY A 91 9.39 -1.16 -38.23
N ARG A 92 9.41 -1.14 -36.89
CA ARG A 92 10.60 -1.12 -36.04
C ARG A 92 11.07 -2.48 -35.50
N LEU A 93 10.25 -3.52 -35.58
CA LEU A 93 10.57 -4.84 -35.02
C LEU A 93 11.50 -5.63 -35.94
N SER A 94 12.44 -6.38 -35.36
CA SER A 94 13.27 -7.34 -36.10
C SER A 94 12.39 -8.45 -36.71
N PRO A 95 12.84 -9.16 -37.76
CA PRO A 95 12.07 -10.28 -38.31
C PRO A 95 11.69 -11.34 -37.27
N GLU A 96 12.56 -11.60 -36.30
CA GLU A 96 12.30 -12.52 -35.19
C GLU A 96 11.23 -11.99 -34.25
N ASP A 97 11.33 -10.72 -33.84
CA ASP A 97 10.35 -10.07 -32.96
C ASP A 97 8.98 -9.96 -33.62
N ARG A 98 8.92 -9.70 -34.92
CA ARG A 98 7.67 -9.74 -35.70
C ARG A 98 7.04 -11.12 -35.68
N ALA A 99 7.84 -12.18 -35.82
CA ALA A 99 7.35 -13.55 -35.77
C ALA A 99 6.83 -13.90 -34.36
N ARG A 100 7.54 -13.49 -33.30
CA ARG A 100 7.12 -13.67 -31.90
C ARG A 100 5.83 -12.91 -31.58
N ASP A 101 5.75 -11.65 -32.00
CA ASP A 101 4.53 -10.82 -31.87
C ASP A 101 3.34 -11.52 -32.54
N LEU A 102 3.49 -11.91 -33.81
CA LEU A 102 2.45 -12.60 -34.56
C LEU A 102 2.05 -13.93 -33.92
N ALA A 103 3.02 -14.73 -33.48
CA ALA A 103 2.77 -16.01 -32.82
C ALA A 103 1.96 -15.83 -31.52
N THR A 104 2.31 -14.84 -30.69
CA THR A 104 1.57 -14.54 -29.46
C THR A 104 0.14 -14.09 -29.75
N ARG A 105 -0.04 -13.21 -30.74
CA ARG A 105 -1.39 -12.78 -31.14
C ARG A 105 -2.23 -13.93 -31.66
N ALA A 106 -1.66 -14.78 -32.52
CA ALA A 106 -2.36 -15.97 -33.02
C ALA A 106 -2.71 -16.94 -31.89
N LEU A 107 -1.78 -17.16 -30.93
CA LEU A 107 -2.01 -18.01 -29.77
C LEU A 107 -3.20 -17.51 -28.93
N LEU A 108 -3.30 -16.19 -28.72
CA LEU A 108 -4.38 -15.60 -27.93
C LEU A 108 -5.70 -15.55 -28.72
N GLU A 109 -5.67 -15.00 -29.93
CA GLU A 109 -6.87 -14.70 -30.72
C GLU A 109 -7.46 -15.92 -31.43
N GLU A 110 -6.62 -16.86 -31.86
CA GLU A 110 -7.03 -18.02 -32.66
C GLU A 110 -7.05 -19.32 -31.88
N LYS A 111 -6.48 -19.36 -30.66
CA LYS A 111 -6.53 -20.55 -29.79
C LYS A 111 -7.22 -20.25 -28.46
N LEU A 112 -6.62 -19.40 -27.61
CA LEU A 112 -7.14 -19.13 -26.26
C LEU A 112 -8.56 -18.56 -26.25
N TYR A 113 -8.89 -17.70 -27.23
CA TYR A 113 -10.22 -17.13 -27.39
C TYR A 113 -11.32 -18.20 -27.44
N PHE A 114 -11.10 -19.31 -28.14
CA PHE A 114 -12.10 -20.36 -28.27
C PHE A 114 -12.27 -21.16 -26.97
N TYR A 115 -11.20 -21.36 -26.20
CA TYR A 115 -11.30 -21.93 -24.85
C TYR A 115 -12.13 -21.05 -23.92
N HIS A 116 -11.87 -19.74 -23.90
CA HIS A 116 -12.69 -18.78 -23.14
C HIS A 116 -14.14 -18.75 -23.64
N THR A 117 -14.36 -18.89 -24.94
CA THR A 117 -15.70 -18.89 -25.53
C THR A 117 -16.49 -20.14 -25.16
N LYS A 118 -15.84 -21.31 -25.11
CA LYS A 118 -16.43 -22.56 -24.59
C LYS A 118 -16.87 -22.36 -23.14
N GLU A 119 -15.97 -21.87 -22.28
CA GLU A 119 -16.28 -21.64 -20.86
C GLU A 119 -17.45 -20.68 -20.67
N ARG A 120 -17.45 -19.55 -21.39
CA ARG A 120 -18.48 -18.50 -21.26
C ARG A 120 -19.82 -18.92 -21.84
N TRP A 121 -19.86 -19.44 -23.07
CA TRP A 121 -21.12 -19.68 -23.77
C TRP A 121 -21.66 -21.10 -23.60
N MET A 122 -20.82 -22.09 -23.28
CA MET A 122 -21.26 -23.48 -23.07
C MET A 122 -21.42 -23.79 -21.58
N ASP A 123 -20.36 -23.57 -20.79
CA ASP A 123 -20.35 -24.00 -19.39
C ASP A 123 -21.11 -23.01 -18.49
N HIS A 124 -20.98 -21.71 -18.76
CA HIS A 124 -21.58 -20.63 -17.98
C HIS A 124 -22.64 -19.86 -18.79
N TYR A 125 -23.37 -20.58 -19.64
CA TYR A 125 -24.30 -20.02 -20.62
C TYR A 125 -25.29 -19.01 -20.02
N TYR A 126 -25.90 -19.30 -18.87
CA TYR A 126 -26.91 -18.42 -18.27
C TYR A 126 -26.32 -17.08 -17.84
N THR A 127 -25.17 -17.10 -17.15
CA THR A 127 -24.42 -15.90 -16.75
C THR A 127 -24.05 -15.07 -17.97
N MET A 128 -23.51 -15.72 -19.01
CA MET A 128 -23.10 -15.04 -20.25
C MET A 128 -24.30 -14.45 -21.01
N ARG A 129 -25.38 -15.21 -21.17
CA ARG A 129 -26.61 -14.78 -21.84
C ARG A 129 -27.23 -13.57 -21.14
N ASP A 130 -27.38 -13.65 -19.82
CA ASP A 130 -28.10 -12.62 -19.06
C ASP A 130 -27.33 -11.31 -19.03
N TYR A 131 -26.00 -11.36 -19.01
CA TYR A 131 -25.17 -10.19 -19.17
C TYR A 131 -25.18 -9.66 -20.61
N ALA A 132 -24.82 -10.49 -21.59
CA ALA A 132 -24.62 -10.07 -22.99
C ALA A 132 -25.92 -9.60 -23.67
N LEU A 133 -27.07 -10.10 -23.22
CA LEU A 133 -28.40 -9.74 -23.74
C LEU A 133 -29.22 -8.93 -22.72
N SER A 134 -28.57 -8.32 -21.72
CA SER A 134 -29.22 -7.54 -20.66
C SER A 134 -30.11 -6.41 -21.19
N SER A 135 -29.80 -5.85 -22.36
CA SER A 135 -30.62 -4.82 -23.00
C SER A 135 -31.94 -5.33 -23.61
N LEU A 136 -32.09 -6.65 -23.82
CA LEU A 136 -33.32 -7.24 -24.37
C LEU A 136 -34.31 -7.60 -23.25
N PRO A 137 -35.63 -7.54 -23.48
CA PRO A 137 -36.63 -8.11 -22.58
C PRO A 137 -36.44 -9.62 -22.37
N TRP A 138 -36.76 -10.12 -21.17
CA TRP A 138 -36.47 -11.50 -20.75
C TRP A 138 -36.92 -12.59 -21.75
N PRO A 139 -38.15 -12.56 -22.32
CA PRO A 139 -38.56 -13.58 -23.30
C PRO A 139 -37.69 -13.60 -24.57
N MET A 140 -37.26 -12.42 -25.03
CA MET A 140 -36.36 -12.30 -26.17
C MET A 140 -34.95 -12.78 -25.83
N ARG A 141 -34.46 -12.56 -24.60
CA ARG A 141 -33.14 -13.09 -24.15
C ARG A 141 -33.07 -14.60 -24.30
N VAL A 142 -34.14 -15.32 -23.97
CA VAL A 142 -34.19 -16.78 -24.08
C VAL A 142 -34.09 -17.22 -25.53
N LEU A 143 -34.92 -16.65 -26.42
CA LEU A 143 -34.95 -17.02 -27.84
C LEU A 143 -33.64 -16.66 -28.56
N VAL A 144 -33.18 -15.41 -28.40
CA VAL A 144 -31.92 -14.93 -29.00
C VAL A 144 -30.74 -15.68 -28.40
N GLY A 145 -30.75 -15.91 -27.08
CA GLY A 145 -29.73 -16.68 -26.39
C GLY A 145 -29.56 -18.07 -26.96
N GLN A 146 -30.66 -18.78 -27.27
CA GLN A 146 -30.60 -20.12 -27.88
C GLN A 146 -30.00 -20.10 -29.28
N LEU A 147 -30.30 -19.07 -30.09
CA LEU A 147 -29.67 -18.89 -31.40
C LEU A 147 -28.16 -18.64 -31.26
N VAL A 148 -27.78 -17.79 -30.30
CA VAL A 148 -26.37 -17.49 -30.00
C VAL A 148 -25.63 -18.72 -29.48
N TYR A 149 -26.24 -19.52 -28.61
CA TYR A 149 -25.70 -20.79 -28.12
C TYR A 149 -25.44 -21.76 -29.27
N ARG A 150 -26.43 -21.98 -30.14
CA ARG A 150 -26.30 -22.88 -31.31
C ARG A 150 -25.20 -22.41 -32.26
N LYS A 151 -25.10 -21.11 -32.50
CA LYS A 151 -24.03 -20.51 -33.32
C LYS A 151 -22.64 -20.75 -32.70
N HIS A 152 -22.47 -20.49 -31.41
CA HIS A 152 -21.20 -20.73 -30.73
C HIS A 152 -20.85 -22.21 -30.68
N LYS A 153 -21.83 -23.10 -30.43
CA LYS A 153 -21.62 -24.55 -30.44
C LYS A 153 -21.14 -25.04 -31.81
N ALA A 154 -21.78 -24.60 -32.90
CA ALA A 154 -21.36 -24.95 -34.25
C ALA A 154 -19.95 -24.42 -34.57
N MET A 155 -19.66 -23.18 -34.18
CA MET A 155 -18.34 -22.57 -34.36
C MET A 155 -17.25 -23.32 -33.59
N LEU A 156 -17.46 -23.60 -32.30
CA LEU A 156 -16.48 -24.28 -31.46
C LEU A 156 -16.26 -25.74 -31.90
N TYR A 157 -17.28 -26.39 -32.47
CA TYR A 157 -17.10 -27.70 -33.10
C TYR A 157 -16.29 -27.61 -34.39
N GLY A 158 -16.57 -26.61 -35.24
CA GLY A 158 -15.84 -26.35 -36.48
C GLY A 158 -14.36 -26.02 -36.25
N GLN A 159 -14.05 -25.27 -35.18
CA GLN A 159 -12.69 -24.97 -34.73
C GLN A 159 -12.01 -26.13 -34.00
N GLY A 160 -12.73 -27.23 -33.72
CA GLY A 160 -12.20 -28.40 -33.02
C GLY A 160 -12.15 -28.28 -31.49
N THR A 161 -12.46 -27.12 -30.90
CA THR A 161 -12.48 -26.93 -29.44
C THR A 161 -13.41 -27.91 -28.72
N LEU A 162 -14.61 -28.16 -29.27
CA LEU A 162 -15.55 -29.14 -28.69
C LEU A 162 -15.20 -30.60 -28.99
N ARG A 163 -14.03 -30.88 -29.59
CA ARG A 163 -13.49 -32.24 -29.73
C ARG A 163 -12.52 -32.60 -28.60
N LEU A 164 -12.11 -31.62 -27.81
CA LEU A 164 -11.25 -31.79 -26.65
C LEU A 164 -12.08 -32.03 -25.40
N THR A 165 -11.50 -32.74 -24.45
CA THR A 165 -12.01 -32.88 -23.09
C THR A 165 -11.82 -31.58 -22.29
N ASP A 166 -12.58 -31.41 -21.21
CA ASP A 166 -12.45 -30.25 -20.32
C ASP A 166 -11.06 -30.17 -19.67
N GLU A 167 -10.44 -31.32 -19.40
CA GLU A 167 -9.11 -31.40 -18.83
C GLU A 167 -8.03 -30.97 -19.84
N GLU A 168 -8.13 -31.39 -21.10
CA GLU A 168 -7.23 -30.94 -22.18
C GLU A 168 -7.37 -29.43 -22.44
N ILE A 169 -8.59 -28.89 -22.39
CA ILE A 169 -8.83 -27.44 -22.53
C ILE A 169 -8.20 -26.68 -21.35
N ARG A 170 -8.41 -27.16 -20.12
CA ARG A 170 -7.81 -26.56 -18.92
C ARG A 170 -6.29 -26.57 -18.98
N ALA A 171 -5.70 -27.71 -19.32
CA ALA A 171 -4.25 -27.86 -19.48
C ALA A 171 -3.71 -26.90 -20.56
N SER A 172 -4.39 -26.80 -21.71
CA SER A 172 -4.02 -25.87 -22.78
C SER A 172 -4.12 -24.40 -22.36
N LYS A 173 -5.15 -24.03 -21.57
CA LYS A 173 -5.26 -22.66 -21.02
C LYS A 173 -4.07 -22.33 -20.11
N ARG A 174 -3.69 -23.26 -19.22
CA ARG A 174 -2.54 -23.09 -18.32
C ARG A 174 -1.24 -22.99 -19.10
N GLU A 175 -0.99 -23.91 -20.03
CA GLU A 175 0.22 -23.90 -20.87
C GLU A 175 0.42 -22.56 -21.61
N ILE A 176 -0.67 -21.98 -22.15
CA ILE A 176 -0.63 -20.68 -22.82
C ILE A 176 -0.25 -19.56 -21.84
N TRP A 177 -0.91 -19.50 -20.67
CA TRP A 177 -0.64 -18.47 -19.68
C TRP A 177 0.73 -18.63 -19.01
N ASP A 178 1.17 -19.86 -18.75
CA ASP A 178 2.52 -20.20 -18.29
C ASP A 178 3.58 -19.67 -19.27
N SER A 179 3.36 -19.89 -20.58
CA SER A 179 4.27 -19.43 -21.63
C SER A 179 4.37 -17.90 -21.67
N ILE A 180 3.24 -17.20 -21.59
CA ILE A 180 3.20 -15.73 -21.58
C ILE A 180 3.86 -15.19 -20.31
N ASN A 181 3.52 -15.75 -19.15
CA ASN A 181 4.11 -15.40 -17.87
C ASN A 181 5.62 -15.64 -17.87
N GLY A 182 6.10 -16.75 -18.42
CA GLY A 182 7.52 -17.06 -18.54
C GLY A 182 8.28 -16.01 -19.36
N VAL A 183 7.72 -15.58 -20.49
CA VAL A 183 8.32 -14.51 -21.31
C VAL A 183 8.36 -13.19 -20.55
N LEU A 184 7.24 -12.78 -19.94
CA LEU A 184 7.16 -11.52 -19.18
C LEU A 184 8.07 -11.53 -17.95
N ALA A 185 8.18 -12.67 -17.26
CA ALA A 185 9.10 -12.86 -16.14
C ALA A 185 10.56 -12.70 -16.60
N ALA A 186 10.93 -13.33 -17.71
CA ALA A 186 12.28 -13.23 -18.28
C ALA A 186 12.63 -11.79 -18.69
N VAL A 187 11.70 -11.07 -19.31
CA VAL A 187 11.87 -9.65 -19.67
C VAL A 187 12.02 -8.78 -18.43
N ARG A 188 11.19 -9.02 -17.40
CA ARG A 188 11.28 -8.28 -16.13
C ARG A 188 12.65 -8.49 -15.47
N SER A 189 13.14 -9.74 -15.46
CA SER A 189 14.47 -10.07 -14.93
C SER A 189 15.60 -9.45 -15.74
N SER A 190 15.53 -9.42 -17.06
CA SER A 190 16.58 -8.83 -17.91
C SER A 190 16.66 -7.31 -17.78
N ARG A 191 15.50 -6.62 -17.66
CA ARG A 191 15.46 -5.18 -17.38
C ARG A 191 16.02 -4.82 -16.01
N ALA A 192 15.77 -5.65 -14.99
CA ALA A 192 16.35 -5.45 -13.67
C ALA A 192 17.88 -5.57 -13.66
N ALA A 193 18.46 -6.37 -14.56
CA ALA A 193 19.91 -6.54 -14.68
C ALA A 193 20.61 -5.44 -15.51
N GLY A 194 19.88 -4.73 -16.39
CA GLY A 194 20.44 -3.74 -17.32
C GLY A 194 20.47 -2.29 -16.83
N SER A 195 19.79 -1.94 -15.73
CA SER A 195 19.66 -0.56 -15.24
C SER A 195 20.85 -0.11 -14.39
N ASN A 196 22.04 0.01 -14.99
CA ASN A 196 23.14 0.78 -14.42
C ASN A 196 23.03 2.26 -14.87
N GLY A 197 22.36 3.10 -14.09
CA GLY A 197 22.66 4.54 -14.05
C GLY A 197 21.94 5.51 -15.00
N SER A 198 20.64 5.37 -15.30
CA SER A 198 19.89 6.42 -16.02
C SER A 198 18.59 6.81 -15.29
N THR A 199 18.52 8.09 -14.93
CA THR A 199 17.45 8.79 -14.22
C THR A 199 16.24 9.04 -15.13
N SER A 200 15.17 8.28 -14.96
CA SER A 200 13.84 8.61 -15.52
C SER A 200 12.73 7.94 -14.70
N SER A 201 11.89 8.77 -14.09
CA SER A 201 10.89 8.53 -13.06
C SER A 201 9.60 7.83 -13.53
N LYS A 202 9.68 6.69 -14.23
CA LYS A 202 8.53 5.79 -14.42
C LYS A 202 8.91 4.46 -13.81
N ALA A 203 8.18 3.99 -12.79
CA ALA A 203 8.19 2.59 -12.38
C ALA A 203 8.10 1.77 -13.67
N SER A 204 9.19 1.12 -14.09
CA SER A 204 9.42 0.87 -15.51
C SER A 204 8.46 -0.21 -16.00
N SER A 205 7.28 0.19 -16.46
CA SER A 205 6.40 -0.61 -17.28
C SER A 205 7.25 -1.23 -18.37
N PHE A 206 7.09 -2.54 -18.58
CA PHE A 206 7.83 -3.29 -19.56
C PHE A 206 6.85 -3.95 -20.52
N TRP A 207 7.26 -4.02 -21.78
CA TRP A 207 6.46 -4.59 -22.85
C TRP A 207 6.86 -6.04 -23.08
N PHE A 208 6.00 -6.83 -23.73
CA PHE A 208 6.14 -8.27 -23.92
C PHE A 208 7.46 -8.67 -24.56
N LEU A 209 7.99 -7.85 -25.48
CA LEU A 209 9.29 -8.07 -26.13
C LEU A 209 10.46 -7.33 -25.44
N GLY A 210 10.22 -6.65 -24.32
CA GLY A 210 11.24 -5.98 -23.52
C GLY A 210 11.77 -4.65 -24.04
N GLY A 211 11.29 -4.18 -25.19
CA GLY A 211 11.55 -2.84 -25.72
C GLY A 211 10.90 -1.74 -24.88
N ASP A 212 11.22 -0.48 -25.20
CA ASP A 212 10.71 0.71 -24.48
C ASP A 212 9.26 1.09 -24.85
N GLU A 213 8.74 0.47 -25.90
CA GLU A 213 7.49 0.83 -26.52
C GLU A 213 6.64 -0.44 -26.84
N PRO A 214 5.30 -0.33 -26.86
CA PRO A 214 4.41 -1.50 -26.97
C PRO A 214 4.41 -2.13 -28.36
N THR A 215 4.10 -3.42 -28.44
CA THR A 215 3.82 -4.10 -29.71
C THR A 215 2.33 -4.38 -29.89
N GLU A 216 1.94 -4.96 -31.02
CA GLU A 216 0.55 -5.40 -31.19
C GLU A 216 0.22 -6.51 -30.19
N ALA A 217 1.16 -7.41 -29.90
CA ALA A 217 1.02 -8.44 -28.87
C ALA A 217 0.70 -7.88 -27.49
N ASP A 218 1.30 -6.74 -27.08
CA ASP A 218 0.97 -6.10 -25.80
C ASP A 218 -0.50 -5.70 -25.70
N THR A 219 -1.06 -5.14 -26.78
CA THR A 219 -2.49 -4.78 -26.80
C THR A 219 -3.40 -6.00 -26.69
N VAL A 220 -2.99 -7.13 -27.30
CA VAL A 220 -3.73 -8.39 -27.25
C VAL A 220 -3.62 -9.01 -25.85
N ILE A 221 -2.41 -9.11 -25.28
CA ILE A 221 -2.19 -9.61 -23.92
C ILE A 221 -3.03 -8.82 -22.93
N PHE A 222 -2.96 -7.49 -22.99
CA PHE A 222 -3.76 -6.61 -22.14
C PHE A 222 -5.27 -6.85 -22.33
N GLY A 223 -5.74 -6.91 -23.57
CA GLY A 223 -7.14 -7.17 -23.88
C GLY A 223 -7.66 -8.50 -23.33
N PHE A 224 -6.84 -9.56 -23.39
CA PHE A 224 -7.20 -10.87 -22.87
C PHE A 224 -7.17 -10.94 -21.35
N ILE A 225 -6.15 -10.36 -20.70
CA ILE A 225 -6.07 -10.30 -19.22
C ILE A 225 -7.30 -9.57 -18.66
N VAL A 226 -7.56 -8.35 -19.15
CA VAL A 226 -8.70 -7.54 -18.67
C VAL A 226 -10.04 -8.24 -18.96
N SER A 227 -10.21 -8.82 -20.16
CA SER A 227 -11.41 -9.58 -20.50
C SER A 227 -11.66 -10.74 -19.55
N VAL A 228 -10.62 -11.50 -19.21
CA VAL A 228 -10.72 -12.62 -18.26
C VAL A 228 -11.10 -12.11 -16.87
N LEU A 229 -10.36 -11.14 -16.35
CA LEU A 229 -10.56 -10.63 -14.99
C LEU A 229 -11.95 -10.00 -14.77
N LEU A 230 -12.55 -9.41 -15.81
CA LEU A 230 -13.88 -8.78 -15.72
C LEU A 230 -15.05 -9.71 -16.02
N CYS A 231 -14.85 -10.76 -16.82
CA CYS A 231 -15.95 -11.61 -17.29
C CYS A 231 -16.35 -12.64 -16.24
N THR A 232 -17.46 -12.39 -15.53
CA THR A 232 -17.97 -13.29 -14.47
C THR A 232 -18.46 -14.65 -14.98
N ALA A 233 -18.62 -14.80 -16.30
CA ALA A 233 -18.90 -16.08 -16.95
C ALA A 233 -17.64 -16.91 -17.27
N GLY A 234 -16.47 -16.55 -16.72
CA GLY A 234 -15.22 -17.30 -16.90
C GLY A 234 -14.44 -17.51 -15.60
N PRO A 235 -15.02 -18.09 -14.54
CA PRO A 235 -14.37 -18.20 -13.23
C PRO A 235 -13.11 -19.08 -13.24
N GLU A 236 -13.04 -20.11 -14.10
CA GLU A 236 -11.86 -20.95 -14.21
C GLU A 236 -10.72 -20.19 -14.90
N SER A 237 -11.02 -19.49 -16.00
CA SER A 237 -10.02 -18.62 -16.64
C SER A 237 -9.55 -17.50 -15.70
N GLN A 238 -10.45 -16.94 -14.90
CA GLN A 238 -10.10 -15.95 -13.86
C GLN A 238 -9.12 -16.54 -12.83
N SER A 239 -9.40 -17.75 -12.34
CA SER A 239 -8.49 -18.44 -11.41
C SER A 239 -7.11 -18.59 -12.03
N ILE A 240 -7.03 -19.08 -13.27
CA ILE A 240 -5.74 -19.30 -13.95
C ILE A 240 -4.96 -17.99 -14.07
N VAL A 241 -5.56 -16.91 -14.58
CA VAL A 241 -4.85 -15.62 -14.72
C VAL A 241 -4.41 -15.05 -13.37
N LYS A 242 -5.24 -15.21 -12.32
CA LYS A 242 -4.94 -14.78 -10.94
C LYS A 242 -3.72 -15.45 -10.32
N GLU A 243 -3.36 -16.64 -10.80
CA GLU A 243 -2.19 -17.38 -10.32
C GLU A 243 -0.85 -16.74 -10.76
N TYR A 244 -0.83 -15.84 -11.76
CA TYR A 244 0.40 -15.28 -12.33
C TYR A 244 0.66 -13.83 -11.88
N PRO A 245 1.56 -13.59 -10.90
CA PRO A 245 1.79 -12.27 -10.31
C PRO A 245 2.32 -11.24 -11.29
N VAL A 246 3.09 -11.69 -12.29
CA VAL A 246 3.67 -10.84 -13.34
C VAL A 246 2.57 -10.19 -14.18
N LEU A 247 1.40 -10.82 -14.29
CA LEU A 247 0.27 -10.33 -15.08
C LEU A 247 -0.58 -9.29 -14.33
N LEU A 248 -0.42 -9.15 -13.00
CA LEU A 248 -1.40 -8.47 -12.14
C LEU A 248 -0.83 -7.33 -11.29
N ASP A 249 0.49 -7.10 -11.36
CA ASP A 249 1.23 -6.11 -10.57
C ASP A 249 0.71 -6.07 -9.12
N LYS A 250 1.01 -7.14 -8.36
CA LYS A 250 0.45 -7.38 -7.03
C LYS A 250 0.68 -6.17 -6.10
N VAL A 251 -0.38 -5.43 -5.82
CA VAL A 251 -0.54 -4.72 -4.55
C VAL A 251 -0.61 -5.81 -3.48
N ALA A 252 0.15 -5.69 -2.40
CA ALA A 252 -0.01 -6.58 -1.25
C ALA A 252 -1.49 -6.55 -0.85
N THR A 253 -2.16 -7.71 -0.81
CA THR A 253 -3.60 -7.73 -0.56
C THR A 253 -3.84 -7.21 0.85
N THR A 254 -4.70 -6.20 1.01
CA THR A 254 -5.10 -5.73 2.34
C THR A 254 -6.09 -6.68 3.01
N GLY A 255 -6.66 -7.59 2.22
CA GLY A 255 -7.73 -8.50 2.62
C GLY A 255 -7.34 -9.49 3.72
N TYR A 256 -8.29 -9.71 4.62
CA TYR A 256 -8.23 -10.73 5.65
C TYR A 256 -8.90 -12.01 5.15
N GLU A 257 -8.14 -13.10 5.00
CA GLU A 257 -8.70 -14.41 4.68
C GLU A 257 -8.62 -15.33 5.91
N PRO A 258 -9.74 -15.97 6.31
CA PRO A 258 -9.72 -16.97 7.36
C PRO A 258 -8.80 -18.15 7.02
N HIS A 259 -8.02 -18.59 8.01
CA HIS A 259 -7.17 -19.76 7.91
C HIS A 259 -8.02 -21.02 7.62
N PRO A 260 -7.59 -21.91 6.70
CA PRO A 260 -8.37 -23.09 6.31
C PRO A 260 -8.75 -24.03 7.45
N SER A 261 -8.01 -24.00 8.56
CA SER A 261 -8.33 -24.81 9.75
C SER A 261 -9.61 -24.39 10.48
N GLY A 262 -10.20 -23.22 10.16
CA GLY A 262 -11.39 -22.69 10.82
C GLY A 262 -11.21 -22.35 12.31
N LYS A 263 -9.96 -22.30 12.80
CA LYS A 263 -9.66 -21.96 14.19
C LYS A 263 -9.92 -20.47 14.41
N GLN A 264 -10.37 -20.13 15.61
CA GLN A 264 -10.57 -18.76 16.04
C GLN A 264 -9.36 -18.26 16.85
N MET A 265 -9.27 -16.95 17.02
CA MET A 265 -8.28 -16.25 17.82
C MET A 265 -8.90 -15.03 18.51
N LYS A 266 -8.28 -14.55 19.60
CA LYS A 266 -8.64 -13.27 20.22
C LYS A 266 -7.95 -12.11 19.51
N ALA A 267 -8.67 -10.99 19.34
CA ALA A 267 -8.13 -9.77 18.74
C ALA A 267 -8.78 -8.52 19.36
N ALA A 268 -8.00 -7.44 19.49
CA ALA A 268 -8.50 -6.14 19.91
C ALA A 268 -9.17 -5.46 18.71
N GLN A 269 -10.50 -5.35 18.74
CA GLN A 269 -11.30 -4.80 17.65
C GLN A 269 -11.80 -3.41 17.99
N TRP A 270 -11.63 -2.47 17.06
CA TRP A 270 -12.27 -1.17 17.13
C TRP A 270 -13.77 -1.30 16.91
N THR A 271 -14.57 -0.90 17.90
CA THR A 271 -16.04 -0.97 17.85
C THR A 271 -16.71 0.40 17.81
N GLY A 272 -15.92 1.47 17.84
CA GLY A 272 -16.36 2.85 17.78
C GLY A 272 -15.44 3.80 18.54
N LYS A 273 -15.76 5.09 18.52
CA LYS A 273 -15.08 6.10 19.33
C LYS A 273 -15.09 5.69 20.81
N LYS A 274 -13.91 5.69 21.42
CA LYS A 274 -13.62 5.28 22.79
C LYS A 274 -14.12 3.86 23.10
N SER A 275 -14.01 2.95 22.13
CA SER A 275 -14.51 1.58 22.25
C SER A 275 -13.60 0.60 21.49
N ILE A 276 -12.76 -0.12 22.25
CA ILE A 276 -12.07 -1.33 21.81
C ILE A 276 -12.69 -2.52 22.53
N THR A 277 -13.01 -3.59 21.81
CA THR A 277 -13.52 -4.84 22.37
C THR A 277 -12.56 -5.97 22.06
N LEU A 278 -12.25 -6.80 23.06
CA LEU A 278 -11.60 -8.08 22.82
C LEU A 278 -12.60 -9.04 22.16
N GLY A 279 -12.47 -9.22 20.85
CA GLY A 279 -13.32 -10.09 20.05
C GLY A 279 -12.70 -11.45 19.78
N THR A 280 -13.53 -12.41 19.37
CA THR A 280 -13.09 -13.70 18.82
C THR A 280 -13.31 -13.67 17.31
N VAL A 281 -12.23 -13.80 16.54
CA VAL A 281 -12.21 -13.70 15.07
C VAL A 281 -11.47 -14.90 14.46
N PRO A 282 -11.68 -15.24 13.18
CA PRO A 282 -10.98 -16.37 12.56
C PRO A 282 -9.47 -16.16 12.59
N ARG A 283 -8.65 -17.16 12.83
CA ARG A 283 -7.20 -17.03 12.65
C ARG A 283 -6.91 -16.61 11.19
N PRO A 284 -5.98 -15.69 10.91
CA PRO A 284 -5.66 -15.31 9.54
C PRO A 284 -4.90 -16.43 8.80
N GLY A 285 -5.15 -16.54 7.50
CA GLY A 285 -4.41 -17.40 6.57
C GLY A 285 -3.44 -16.63 5.68
N ILE A 286 -2.57 -17.38 5.00
CA ILE A 286 -1.68 -16.86 3.96
C ILE A 286 -2.52 -16.45 2.74
N THR A 287 -2.40 -15.19 2.32
CA THR A 287 -3.16 -14.64 1.18
C THR A 287 -2.29 -14.34 -0.03
N ALA A 288 -1.00 -14.15 0.19
CA ALA A 288 0.01 -13.98 -0.83
C ALA A 288 1.24 -14.86 -0.53
N PRO A 289 1.95 -15.33 -1.57
CA PRO A 289 3.09 -16.23 -1.39
C PRO A 289 4.21 -15.74 -0.47
N ALA A 290 4.38 -14.41 -0.33
CA ALA A 290 5.42 -13.80 0.50
C ALA A 290 4.92 -13.43 1.92
N ASP A 291 3.70 -13.82 2.30
CA ASP A 291 3.17 -13.59 3.64
C ASP A 291 3.77 -14.57 4.66
N ALA A 292 3.72 -14.20 5.94
CA ALA A 292 3.87 -15.13 7.06
C ALA A 292 2.72 -14.94 8.05
N ILE A 293 2.39 -15.98 8.82
CA ILE A 293 1.55 -15.87 10.00
C ILE A 293 2.44 -15.88 11.22
N VAL A 294 2.34 -14.85 12.05
CA VAL A 294 3.08 -14.71 13.30
C VAL A 294 2.12 -14.93 14.46
N ARG A 295 2.47 -15.84 15.36
CA ARG A 295 1.83 -16.04 16.65
C ARG A 295 2.38 -15.02 17.64
N ILE A 296 1.58 -14.04 18.02
CA ILE A 296 2.04 -12.86 18.78
C ILE A 296 2.28 -13.26 20.23
N THR A 297 3.46 -12.94 20.77
CA THR A 297 3.77 -13.18 22.19
C THR A 297 3.48 -11.95 23.02
N HIS A 298 3.93 -10.79 22.54
CA HIS A 298 3.73 -9.52 23.20
C HIS A 298 3.37 -8.46 22.17
N CYS A 299 2.48 -7.56 22.54
CA CYS A 299 2.15 -6.36 21.78
C CYS A 299 2.03 -5.14 22.71
N THR A 300 2.00 -3.94 22.14
CA THR A 300 1.89 -2.70 22.92
C THR A 300 0.77 -1.82 22.41
N ILE A 301 0.42 -0.79 23.19
CA ILE A 301 -0.50 0.28 22.78
C ILE A 301 0.32 1.53 22.44
N CYS A 302 0.19 2.02 21.22
CA CYS A 302 0.86 3.23 20.74
C CYS A 302 0.07 4.51 21.07
N GLY A 303 0.74 5.66 21.05
CA GLY A 303 0.06 6.96 21.10
C GLY A 303 -0.88 7.14 19.91
N SER A 304 -0.49 6.61 18.74
CA SER A 304 -1.27 6.63 17.52
C SER A 304 -2.56 5.81 17.61
N ASP A 305 -2.51 4.66 18.30
CA ASP A 305 -3.70 3.87 18.64
C ASP A 305 -4.73 4.70 19.41
N LEU A 306 -4.26 5.61 20.29
CA LEU A 306 -5.14 6.49 21.05
C LEU A 306 -5.80 7.57 20.19
N HIS A 307 -5.23 7.96 19.05
CA HIS A 307 -5.87 8.88 18.09
C HIS A 307 -7.10 8.22 17.46
N MET A 308 -6.97 6.97 17.03
CA MET A 308 -8.07 6.17 16.50
C MET A 308 -9.10 5.85 17.58
N TYR A 309 -8.66 5.55 18.80
CA TYR A 309 -9.53 5.37 19.95
C TYR A 309 -10.32 6.64 20.31
N ALA A 310 -9.66 7.82 20.35
CA ALA A 310 -10.31 9.10 20.65
C ALA A 310 -11.27 9.56 19.53
N GLY A 311 -11.11 8.97 18.35
CA GLY A 311 -11.96 9.14 17.17
C GLY A 311 -11.52 10.25 16.23
N ASP A 312 -10.23 10.60 16.25
CA ASP A 312 -9.63 11.62 15.37
C ASP A 312 -9.66 11.16 13.90
N LEU A 313 -9.61 9.85 13.66
CA LEU A 313 -9.67 9.20 12.34
C LEU A 313 -10.95 8.41 12.08
N ASN A 314 -12.04 8.66 12.82
CA ASN A 314 -13.29 7.87 12.74
C ASN A 314 -13.82 7.66 11.31
N ALA A 315 -13.71 8.67 10.45
CA ALA A 315 -14.20 8.59 9.06
C ALA A 315 -13.41 7.56 8.21
N ALA A 316 -12.23 7.17 8.67
CA ALA A 316 -11.34 6.21 8.04
C ALA A 316 -11.26 4.87 8.79
N MET A 317 -12.08 4.67 9.84
CA MET A 317 -12.15 3.41 10.61
C MET A 317 -13.42 2.64 10.27
N GLN A 318 -13.36 1.32 10.35
CA GLN A 318 -14.51 0.43 10.21
C GLN A 318 -14.69 -0.40 11.47
N LYS A 319 -15.95 -0.63 11.85
CA LYS A 319 -16.27 -1.47 12.99
C LYS A 319 -15.75 -2.90 12.74
N GLY A 320 -14.92 -3.39 13.65
CA GLY A 320 -14.29 -4.71 13.57
C GLY A 320 -12.83 -4.68 13.13
N ASP A 321 -12.29 -3.52 12.74
CA ASP A 321 -10.86 -3.35 12.45
C ASP A 321 -10.03 -3.85 13.63
N ILE A 322 -9.04 -4.69 13.36
CA ILE A 322 -8.10 -5.20 14.37
C ILE A 322 -7.01 -4.17 14.56
N MET A 323 -6.77 -3.74 15.80
CA MET A 323 -5.84 -2.67 16.16
C MET A 323 -4.39 -3.14 16.31
N GLY A 324 -3.46 -2.19 16.41
CA GLY A 324 -2.07 -2.44 16.80
C GLY A 324 -1.07 -2.59 15.65
N HIS A 325 0.15 -2.13 15.90
CA HIS A 325 1.29 -2.17 14.98
C HIS A 325 2.63 -2.29 15.72
N GLU A 326 2.61 -2.84 16.93
CA GLU A 326 3.77 -2.95 17.78
C GLU A 326 3.82 -4.33 18.44
N ALA A 327 4.40 -5.32 17.78
CA ALA A 327 4.44 -6.69 18.30
C ALA A 327 5.74 -7.45 18.06
N ILE A 328 5.96 -8.44 18.92
CA ILE A 328 6.96 -9.50 18.79
C ILE A 328 6.27 -10.85 18.94
N GLY A 329 6.65 -11.82 18.11
CA GLY A 329 6.02 -13.12 18.07
C GLY A 329 6.90 -14.21 17.51
N ILE A 330 6.28 -15.36 17.25
CA ILE A 330 6.94 -16.55 16.70
C ILE A 330 6.27 -16.88 15.37
N ILE A 331 7.05 -17.09 14.32
CA ILE A 331 6.53 -17.52 13.01
C ILE A 331 5.79 -18.86 13.20
N ASP A 332 4.53 -18.89 12.79
CA ASP A 332 3.67 -20.07 12.83
C ASP A 332 3.60 -20.76 11.46
N GLU A 333 3.47 -19.96 10.40
CA GLU A 333 3.36 -20.40 9.01
C GLU A 333 4.05 -19.40 8.07
N VAL A 334 4.58 -19.88 6.96
CA VAL A 334 5.18 -19.04 5.91
C VAL A 334 4.62 -19.41 4.54
N GLY A 335 4.43 -18.41 3.68
CA GLY A 335 4.09 -18.64 2.28
C GLY A 335 5.29 -19.15 1.47
N PRO A 336 5.04 -19.72 0.27
CA PRO A 336 6.07 -20.38 -0.54
C PRO A 336 7.16 -19.46 -1.12
N GLU A 337 7.01 -18.13 -1.06
CA GLU A 337 8.03 -17.16 -1.50
C GLU A 337 8.85 -16.56 -0.35
N VAL A 338 8.54 -16.92 0.90
CA VAL A 338 9.34 -16.55 2.08
C VAL A 338 10.61 -17.40 2.10
N LYS A 339 11.78 -16.76 2.23
CA LYS A 339 13.09 -17.42 2.09
C LYS A 339 13.93 -17.35 3.36
N GLU A 340 13.81 -16.26 4.11
CA GLU A 340 14.69 -16.02 5.25
C GLU A 340 14.08 -16.55 6.55
N LEU A 341 12.75 -16.66 6.64
CA LEU A 341 12.03 -17.04 7.86
C LEU A 341 11.51 -18.48 7.81
N SER A 342 11.39 -19.11 8.97
CA SER A 342 10.80 -20.45 9.13
C SER A 342 9.92 -20.54 10.38
N PRO A 343 8.91 -21.44 10.40
CA PRO A 343 8.15 -21.73 11.62
C PRO A 343 9.05 -21.98 12.83
N GLY A 344 8.77 -21.30 13.94
CA GLY A 344 9.58 -21.32 15.16
C GLY A 344 10.57 -20.16 15.31
N ASP A 345 10.87 -19.40 14.25
CA ASP A 345 11.69 -18.18 14.37
C ASP A 345 10.96 -17.13 15.21
N ARG A 346 11.66 -16.50 16.17
CA ARG A 346 11.14 -15.32 16.88
C ARG A 346 11.40 -14.07 16.05
N VAL A 347 10.38 -13.24 15.87
CA VAL A 347 10.43 -12.06 15.00
C VAL A 347 9.79 -10.85 15.65
N ILE A 348 10.40 -9.69 15.44
CA ILE A 348 9.78 -8.37 15.65
C ILE A 348 9.03 -8.01 14.37
N ILE A 349 7.79 -7.56 14.48
CA ILE A 349 6.99 -7.09 13.34
C ILE A 349 7.19 -5.58 13.21
N LEU A 350 7.61 -5.13 12.03
CA LEU A 350 7.74 -3.70 11.75
C LEU A 350 6.38 -3.12 11.31
N PRO A 351 5.98 -1.93 11.80
CA PRO A 351 4.64 -1.37 11.58
C PRO A 351 4.36 -1.03 10.11
N VAL A 352 5.40 -0.67 9.36
CA VAL A 352 5.34 -0.23 7.97
C VAL A 352 5.44 -1.43 7.03
N ILE A 353 4.42 -1.61 6.21
CA ILE A 353 4.37 -2.65 5.18
C ILE A 353 5.01 -2.10 3.91
N ALA A 354 6.12 -2.70 3.49
CA ALA A 354 6.88 -2.30 2.31
C ALA A 354 6.96 -3.44 1.28
N CYS A 355 7.06 -3.11 0.00
CA CYS A 355 7.12 -4.11 -1.08
C CYS A 355 8.54 -4.56 -1.45
N GLY A 356 9.56 -3.77 -1.10
CA GLY A 356 10.96 -4.06 -1.42
C GLY A 356 11.38 -3.76 -2.86
N ASP A 357 10.44 -3.53 -3.79
CA ASP A 357 10.74 -3.44 -5.23
C ASP A 357 10.39 -2.10 -5.91
N CYS A 358 9.54 -1.26 -5.29
CA CYS A 358 9.23 0.08 -5.82
C CYS A 358 10.43 1.03 -5.64
N GLU A 359 10.40 2.18 -6.32
CA GLU A 359 11.50 3.15 -6.29
C GLU A 359 11.82 3.63 -4.87
N TYR A 360 10.78 3.95 -4.08
CA TYR A 360 10.95 4.33 -2.67
C TYR A 360 11.59 3.22 -1.84
N CYS A 361 11.15 1.96 -2.00
CA CYS A 361 11.75 0.83 -1.31
C CYS A 361 13.22 0.62 -1.70
N LYS A 362 13.58 0.77 -2.99
CA LYS A 362 14.97 0.70 -3.45
C LYS A 362 15.84 1.80 -2.84
N ARG A 363 15.27 2.99 -2.62
CA ARG A 363 15.92 4.11 -1.90
C ARG A 363 15.90 3.94 -0.37
N LYS A 364 15.36 2.84 0.15
CA LYS A 364 15.15 2.58 1.58
C LYS A 364 14.24 3.61 2.26
N GLU A 365 13.33 4.18 1.50
CA GLU A 365 12.26 5.10 1.92
C GLU A 365 10.96 4.32 2.17
N PHE A 366 11.05 3.30 3.03
CA PHE A 366 10.03 2.26 3.17
C PHE A 366 8.65 2.77 3.59
N SER A 367 8.55 3.86 4.36
CA SER A 367 7.25 4.47 4.73
C SER A 367 6.53 5.17 3.59
N LEU A 368 7.18 5.28 2.42
CA LEU A 368 6.66 5.88 1.20
C LEU A 368 6.44 4.83 0.10
N CYS A 369 6.23 3.57 0.48
CA CYS A 369 6.01 2.48 -0.47
C CYS A 369 4.75 2.67 -1.33
N ASP A 370 4.91 2.67 -2.66
CA ASP A 370 3.81 2.90 -3.62
C ASP A 370 2.82 1.73 -3.75
N LYS A 371 3.23 0.51 -3.36
CA LYS A 371 2.53 -0.74 -3.71
C LYS A 371 1.73 -1.38 -2.58
N THR A 372 1.77 -0.80 -1.39
CA THR A 372 1.20 -1.43 -0.19
C THR A 372 -0.02 -0.69 0.33
N ASN A 373 -0.26 0.54 -0.09
CA ASN A 373 -1.45 1.29 0.28
C ASN A 373 -2.35 1.55 -0.94
N PRO A 374 -3.57 0.99 -0.99
CA PRO A 374 -4.51 1.24 -2.07
C PRO A 374 -5.40 2.48 -1.87
N SER A 375 -5.30 3.23 -0.77
CA SER A 375 -6.22 4.34 -0.45
C SER A 375 -6.16 5.47 -1.48
N LYS A 376 -7.28 5.71 -2.16
CA LYS A 376 -7.44 6.84 -3.09
C LYS A 376 -7.69 8.15 -2.36
N GLU A 377 -8.26 8.06 -1.17
CA GLU A 377 -8.49 9.19 -0.29
C GLU A 377 -7.15 9.79 0.17
N MET A 378 -6.19 8.96 0.59
CA MET A 378 -4.85 9.45 0.95
C MET A 378 -4.12 10.07 -0.24
N GLU A 379 -4.20 9.44 -1.42
CA GLU A 379 -3.65 10.00 -2.66
C GLU A 379 -4.26 11.37 -2.98
N GLY A 380 -5.56 11.53 -2.79
CA GLY A 380 -6.25 12.80 -3.00
C GLY A 380 -5.87 13.88 -1.98
N MET A 381 -5.56 13.51 -0.73
CA MET A 381 -5.17 14.46 0.32
C MET A 381 -3.74 14.97 0.16
N TYR A 382 -2.78 14.11 -0.18
CA TYR A 382 -1.35 14.44 -0.16
C TYR A 382 -0.67 14.42 -1.54
N GLY A 383 -1.40 14.10 -2.61
CA GLY A 383 -0.89 13.92 -3.97
C GLY A 383 -0.20 12.58 -4.22
N HIS A 384 0.31 11.94 -3.16
CA HIS A 384 0.89 10.59 -3.17
C HIS A 384 0.43 9.81 -1.94
N ARG A 385 0.45 8.47 -2.04
CA ARG A 385 0.12 7.58 -0.92
C ARG A 385 1.37 7.33 -0.08
N LEU A 386 1.16 7.13 1.22
CA LEU A 386 2.17 6.55 2.10
C LEU A 386 2.13 5.02 2.00
N ALA A 387 3.06 4.33 2.64
CA ALA A 387 3.06 2.87 2.77
C ALA A 387 1.82 2.35 3.53
N GLY A 388 1.63 1.03 3.49
CA GLY A 388 0.61 0.38 4.31
C GLY A 388 1.07 0.34 5.76
N ILE A 389 0.15 0.45 6.72
CA ILE A 389 0.45 0.36 8.16
C ILE A 389 -0.53 -0.60 8.82
N PHE A 390 -0.03 -1.52 9.64
CA PHE A 390 -0.84 -2.46 10.42
C PHE A 390 -1.77 -1.74 11.39
N GLY A 391 -3.00 -2.24 11.55
CA GLY A 391 -3.92 -1.85 12.64
C GLY A 391 -4.18 -0.36 12.79
N TYR A 392 -3.98 0.39 11.70
CA TYR A 392 -4.09 1.83 11.66
C TYR A 392 -5.47 2.21 11.10
N SER A 393 -5.56 2.87 9.94
CA SER A 393 -6.86 3.18 9.31
C SER A 393 -6.92 2.75 7.85
N HIS A 394 -8.10 2.87 7.24
CA HIS A 394 -8.28 2.61 5.81
C HIS A 394 -7.56 3.63 4.92
N LEU A 395 -7.10 4.77 5.47
CA LEU A 395 -6.19 5.69 4.78
C LEU A 395 -4.80 5.11 4.54
N THR A 396 -4.38 4.16 5.38
CA THR A 396 -3.09 3.45 5.29
C THR A 396 -3.28 1.99 4.90
N GLY A 397 -4.37 1.71 4.17
CA GLY A 397 -4.67 0.41 3.57
C GLY A 397 -5.57 -0.51 4.37
N GLY A 398 -5.95 -0.18 5.61
CA GLY A 398 -6.90 -0.99 6.38
C GLY A 398 -6.40 -2.40 6.70
N TYR A 399 -5.09 -2.54 6.93
CA TYR A 399 -4.51 -3.84 7.29
C TYR A 399 -4.90 -4.23 8.71
N PRO A 400 -5.29 -5.49 8.95
CA PRO A 400 -5.47 -6.02 10.29
C PRO A 400 -4.20 -5.86 11.13
N GLY A 401 -4.35 -5.34 12.34
CA GLY A 401 -3.24 -5.11 13.26
C GLY A 401 -2.72 -6.33 14.01
N ASP A 402 -1.74 -6.09 14.88
CA ASP A 402 -1.01 -7.10 15.64
C ASP A 402 -1.35 -7.15 17.14
N GLN A 403 -2.34 -6.37 17.61
CA GLN A 403 -3.00 -6.62 18.90
C GLN A 403 -4.01 -7.76 18.74
N ALA A 404 -3.47 -8.96 18.51
CA ALA A 404 -4.19 -10.21 18.36
C ALA A 404 -3.30 -11.39 18.76
N GLU A 405 -3.88 -12.58 18.86
CA GLU A 405 -3.12 -13.82 19.09
C GLU A 405 -2.31 -14.25 17.86
N TYR A 406 -2.78 -13.95 16.65
CA TYR A 406 -2.05 -14.19 15.39
C TYR A 406 -2.18 -12.99 14.45
N CYS A 407 -1.13 -12.68 13.71
CA CYS A 407 -1.10 -11.61 12.72
C CYS A 407 -0.56 -12.13 11.38
N ARG A 408 -1.17 -11.72 10.26
CA ARG A 408 -0.62 -11.97 8.92
C ARG A 408 0.29 -10.81 8.54
N VAL A 409 1.55 -11.12 8.26
CA VAL A 409 2.57 -10.14 7.87
C VAL A 409 2.87 -10.28 6.38
N PRO A 410 2.48 -9.31 5.53
CA PRO A 410 2.84 -9.31 4.12
C PRO A 410 4.33 -9.02 3.90
N ASN A 411 4.91 -9.61 2.85
CA ASN A 411 6.34 -9.47 2.51
C ASN A 411 7.24 -9.75 3.72
N ALA A 412 7.02 -10.89 4.36
CA ALA A 412 7.51 -11.19 5.69
C ALA A 412 9.04 -11.07 5.82
N ASP A 413 9.82 -11.48 4.82
CA ASP A 413 11.28 -11.36 4.84
C ASP A 413 11.78 -9.90 4.98
N LEU A 414 10.97 -8.91 4.59
CA LEU A 414 11.29 -7.49 4.72
C LEU A 414 10.64 -6.84 5.94
N VAL A 415 9.45 -7.30 6.34
CA VAL A 415 8.63 -6.67 7.38
C VAL A 415 8.82 -7.32 8.76
N CYS A 416 9.31 -8.56 8.82
CA CYS A 416 9.74 -9.20 10.06
C CYS A 416 11.26 -9.08 10.22
N VAL A 417 11.72 -8.86 11.45
CA VAL A 417 13.13 -8.98 11.79
C VAL A 417 13.33 -10.12 12.77
N LYS A 418 14.17 -11.09 12.41
CA LYS A 418 14.58 -12.16 13.32
C LYS A 418 15.20 -11.58 14.58
N ALA A 419 14.74 -12.08 15.72
CA ALA A 419 15.14 -11.60 17.03
C ALA A 419 15.81 -12.73 17.83
N PRO A 420 16.55 -12.37 18.91
CA PRO A 420 17.11 -13.27 19.91
C PRO A 420 16.30 -14.52 20.25
N TYR A 421 16.77 -15.41 21.11
CA TYR A 421 15.86 -16.06 22.10
C TYR A 421 16.38 -15.88 23.53
N ASP A 422 17.70 -15.77 23.65
CA ASP A 422 18.49 -15.43 24.83
C ASP A 422 18.29 -13.99 25.34
N VAL A 423 17.73 -13.09 24.53
CA VAL A 423 17.34 -11.74 24.94
C VAL A 423 15.85 -11.72 25.29
N ASP A 424 15.48 -11.09 26.40
CA ASP A 424 14.07 -10.93 26.79
C ASP A 424 13.26 -10.22 25.70
N ALA A 425 12.09 -10.76 25.36
CA ALA A 425 11.17 -10.19 24.36
C ALA A 425 10.77 -8.75 24.72
N LYS A 426 10.64 -8.43 26.01
CA LYS A 426 10.37 -7.08 26.50
C LYS A 426 11.45 -6.08 26.08
N LYS A 427 12.72 -6.50 26.01
CA LYS A 427 13.82 -5.63 25.54
C LYS A 427 13.83 -5.44 24.03
N LEU A 428 13.08 -6.25 23.29
CA LEU A 428 13.12 -6.27 21.84
C LEU A 428 11.88 -5.64 21.22
N VAL A 429 10.70 -5.80 21.83
CA VAL A 429 9.44 -5.26 21.30
C VAL A 429 9.44 -3.73 21.17
N GLY A 430 10.23 -3.03 22.00
CA GLY A 430 10.43 -1.58 21.86
C GLY A 430 11.12 -1.14 20.57
N LEU A 431 11.72 -2.07 19.81
CA LEU A 431 12.28 -1.85 18.48
C LEU A 431 11.24 -1.95 17.35
N ALA A 432 10.04 -2.47 17.61
CA ALA A 432 8.98 -2.54 16.60
C ALA A 432 8.67 -1.14 16.05
N ASP A 433 8.44 -0.18 16.95
CA ASP A 433 8.13 1.21 16.59
C ASP A 433 8.93 2.22 17.44
N VAL A 434 8.60 2.41 18.72
CA VAL A 434 9.04 3.55 19.56
C VAL A 434 10.54 3.89 19.43
N THR A 435 11.42 2.91 19.63
CA THR A 435 12.89 3.15 19.59
C THR A 435 13.36 3.47 18.17
N THR A 436 12.75 2.82 17.18
CA THR A 436 13.09 2.99 15.77
C THR A 436 12.59 4.33 15.25
N THR A 437 11.39 4.77 15.69
CA THR A 437 10.86 6.12 15.48
C THR A 437 11.72 7.18 16.15
N ALA A 438 12.20 6.91 17.36
CA ALA A 438 13.11 7.82 18.05
C ALA A 438 14.45 7.99 17.31
N TRP A 439 15.03 6.90 16.82
CA TRP A 439 16.22 6.97 15.97
C TRP A 439 15.94 7.71 14.68
N HIS A 440 14.77 7.48 14.06
CA HIS A 440 14.35 8.21 12.86
C HIS A 440 14.27 9.73 13.11
N GLY A 441 13.71 10.16 14.24
CA GLY A 441 13.70 11.56 14.64
C GLY A 441 15.11 12.16 14.75
N CYS A 442 16.07 11.40 15.31
CA CYS A 442 17.47 11.83 15.35
C CYS A 442 18.08 11.96 13.93
N GLU A 443 17.76 11.03 13.02
CA GLU A 443 18.20 11.09 11.62
C GLU A 443 17.58 12.27 10.86
N LEU A 444 16.28 12.53 11.04
CA LEU A 444 15.58 13.67 10.45
C LEU A 444 16.08 15.01 10.99
N ALA A 445 16.61 15.04 12.21
CA ALA A 445 17.28 16.23 12.71
C ALA A 445 18.75 16.30 12.29
N GLU A 446 19.37 15.20 11.85
CA GLU A 446 20.84 15.06 11.72
C GLU A 446 21.56 15.30 13.04
N VAL A 447 21.07 14.71 14.14
CA VAL A 447 21.76 14.77 15.43
C VAL A 447 23.15 14.15 15.30
N GLY A 448 24.18 14.90 15.69
CA GLY A 448 25.56 14.46 15.77
C GLY A 448 26.18 14.66 17.15
N GLU A 449 27.44 14.26 17.27
CA GLU A 449 28.24 14.44 18.49
C GLU A 449 28.47 15.92 18.78
N GLY A 450 28.28 16.32 20.05
CA GLY A 450 28.45 17.69 20.50
C GLY A 450 27.30 18.65 20.17
N ASP A 451 26.29 18.21 19.40
CA ASP A 451 25.09 19.01 19.13
C ASP A 451 24.32 19.31 20.43
N VAL A 452 23.71 20.49 20.51
CA VAL A 452 22.72 20.84 21.52
C VAL A 452 21.32 20.61 20.95
N VAL A 453 20.63 19.61 21.48
CA VAL A 453 19.34 19.12 21.00
C VAL A 453 18.24 19.55 21.96
N GLY A 454 17.11 20.04 21.44
CA GLY A 454 15.88 20.21 22.21
C GLY A 454 14.78 19.30 21.71
N VAL A 455 14.15 18.54 22.62
CA VAL A 455 13.07 17.60 22.32
C VAL A 455 11.79 18.07 23.01
N TRP A 456 10.72 18.27 22.24
CA TRP A 456 9.40 18.63 22.79
C TRP A 456 8.52 17.38 22.88
N GLY A 457 8.11 17.07 24.10
CA GLY A 457 7.42 15.84 24.50
C GLY A 457 8.38 14.87 25.20
N ALA A 458 8.04 14.49 26.42
CA ALA A 458 8.71 13.48 27.24
C ALA A 458 7.88 12.18 27.36
N GLY A 459 7.08 11.87 26.32
CA GLY A 459 6.48 10.55 26.16
C GLY A 459 7.53 9.48 25.77
N PRO A 460 7.12 8.21 25.54
CA PRO A 460 8.03 7.12 25.19
C PRO A 460 8.96 7.42 24.01
N ILE A 461 8.44 8.05 22.95
CA ILE A 461 9.24 8.45 21.77
C ILE A 461 10.24 9.55 22.15
N GLY A 462 9.78 10.63 22.78
CA GLY A 462 10.62 11.77 23.14
C GLY A 462 11.75 11.45 24.12
N LEU A 463 11.46 10.66 25.15
CA LEU A 463 12.48 10.14 26.07
C LEU A 463 13.46 9.20 25.35
N SER A 464 12.99 8.36 24.42
CA SER A 464 13.87 7.52 23.60
C SER A 464 14.77 8.37 22.69
N ILE A 465 14.25 9.44 22.08
CA ILE A 465 15.04 10.39 21.26
C ILE A 465 16.13 11.02 22.11
N ALA A 466 15.75 11.54 23.28
CA ALA A 466 16.67 12.22 24.16
C ALA A 466 17.81 11.30 24.64
N ARG A 467 17.47 10.06 25.00
CA ARG A 467 18.46 9.04 25.39
C ARG A 467 19.34 8.60 24.24
N LEU A 468 18.80 8.34 23.04
CA LEU A 468 19.61 7.97 21.88
C LEU A 468 20.54 9.11 21.45
N ALA A 469 20.05 10.36 21.47
CA ALA A 469 20.86 11.54 21.18
C ALA A 469 22.01 11.70 22.20
N LYS A 470 21.72 11.57 23.49
CA LYS A 470 22.74 11.70 24.54
C LYS A 470 23.67 10.49 24.62
N ASP A 471 23.12 9.31 24.90
CA ASP A 471 23.88 8.12 25.31
C ASP A 471 24.56 7.44 24.11
N VAL A 472 23.99 7.55 22.89
CA VAL A 472 24.55 6.90 21.69
C VAL A 472 25.25 7.90 20.76
N ARG A 473 24.72 9.12 20.60
CA ARG A 473 25.30 10.12 19.69
C ARG A 473 26.19 11.16 20.38
N GLY A 474 26.23 11.22 21.71
CA GLY A 474 27.08 12.19 22.43
C GLY A 474 26.58 13.64 22.36
N ALA A 475 25.27 13.84 22.23
CA ALA A 475 24.66 15.17 22.23
C ALA A 475 24.30 15.66 23.64
N LYS A 476 24.22 16.99 23.80
CA LYS A 476 23.59 17.61 24.97
C LYS A 476 22.10 17.76 24.71
N VAL A 477 21.22 17.38 25.66
CA VAL A 477 19.78 17.34 25.40
C VAL A 477 18.96 18.09 26.46
N TYR A 478 18.16 19.04 25.98
CA TYR A 478 17.02 19.62 26.70
C TYR A 478 15.75 18.85 26.33
N ILE A 479 14.92 18.49 27.31
CA ILE A 479 13.64 17.83 27.07
C ILE A 479 12.50 18.59 27.73
N VAL A 480 11.48 18.94 26.93
CA VAL A 480 10.38 19.81 27.32
C VAL A 480 9.11 18.98 27.47
N ASP A 481 8.41 19.11 28.60
CA ASP A 481 7.07 18.55 28.80
C ASP A 481 6.30 19.39 29.84
N VAL A 482 5.03 19.07 30.03
CA VAL A 482 4.16 19.63 31.08
C VAL A 482 3.94 18.64 32.23
N ASP A 483 4.23 17.35 32.02
CA ASP A 483 4.02 16.29 33.01
C ASP A 483 5.25 16.16 33.93
N PRO A 484 5.11 16.45 35.24
CA PRO A 484 6.23 16.39 36.18
C PRO A 484 6.80 14.99 36.36
N GLN A 485 6.00 13.91 36.22
CA GLN A 485 6.50 12.53 36.37
C GLN A 485 7.42 12.16 35.20
N ARG A 486 7.10 12.63 34.00
CA ARG A 486 7.93 12.40 32.81
C ARG A 486 9.23 13.20 32.86
N LEU A 487 9.17 14.42 33.39
CA LEU A 487 10.35 15.27 33.60
C LEU A 487 11.28 14.71 34.69
N GLU A 488 10.72 14.15 35.77
CA GLU A 488 11.50 13.44 36.79
C GLU A 488 12.22 12.21 36.20
N LEU A 489 11.54 11.44 35.35
CA LEU A 489 12.18 10.33 34.65
C LEU A 489 13.30 10.81 33.71
N ALA A 490 13.09 11.92 33.01
CA ALA A 490 14.14 12.52 32.18
C ALA A 490 15.39 12.90 33.00
N GLU A 491 15.19 13.51 34.17
CA GLU A 491 16.27 13.84 35.10
C GLU A 491 17.03 12.59 35.55
N ASN A 492 16.32 11.51 35.85
CA ASN A 492 16.92 10.22 36.22
C ASN A 492 17.77 9.60 35.10
N PHE A 493 17.51 9.95 33.83
CA PHE A 493 18.35 9.58 32.69
C PHE A 493 19.52 10.55 32.44
N GLY A 494 19.69 11.57 33.29
CA GLY A 494 20.71 12.60 33.15
C GLY A 494 20.46 13.56 32.00
N LEU A 495 19.20 13.81 31.65
CA LEU A 495 18.78 14.82 30.68
C LEU A 495 18.55 16.18 31.38
N GLU A 496 18.42 17.27 30.62
CA GLU A 496 18.04 18.58 31.17
C GLU A 496 16.53 18.82 31.00
N PRO A 497 15.68 18.51 32.00
CA PRO A 497 14.23 18.71 31.89
C PRO A 497 13.83 20.18 31.93
N VAL A 498 12.84 20.54 31.12
CA VAL A 498 12.25 21.88 31.05
C VAL A 498 10.74 21.77 31.25
N ASP A 499 10.25 22.27 32.38
CA ASP A 499 8.83 22.30 32.71
C ASP A 499 8.13 23.46 32.02
N ALA A 500 7.39 23.15 30.96
CA ALA A 500 6.70 24.14 30.13
C ALA A 500 5.65 24.94 30.92
N ASN A 501 5.12 24.44 32.04
CA ASN A 501 4.14 25.18 32.84
C ASN A 501 4.76 26.36 33.59
N LYS A 502 6.09 26.36 33.79
CA LYS A 502 6.80 27.42 34.52
C LYS A 502 7.20 28.59 33.63
N HIS A 503 6.96 28.50 32.32
CA HIS A 503 7.44 29.47 31.35
C HIS A 503 6.31 29.92 30.42
N LYS A 504 6.12 31.24 30.31
CA LYS A 504 5.14 31.81 29.38
C LYS A 504 5.49 31.52 27.92
N ASP A 505 6.78 31.53 27.60
CA ASP A 505 7.34 31.17 26.30
C ASP A 505 8.56 30.27 26.55
N VAL A 506 8.41 28.98 26.23
CA VAL A 506 9.44 27.97 26.48
C VAL A 506 10.66 28.20 25.57
N ALA A 507 10.45 28.71 24.36
CA ALA A 507 11.56 28.98 23.44
C ALA A 507 12.42 30.13 23.96
N ASP A 508 11.81 31.20 24.51
CA ASP A 508 12.56 32.28 25.16
C ASP A 508 13.32 31.80 26.39
N TYR A 509 12.73 30.90 27.19
CA TYR A 509 13.44 30.30 28.31
C TYR A 509 14.66 29.49 27.84
N ILE A 510 14.51 28.62 26.84
CA ILE A 510 15.63 27.86 26.28
C ILE A 510 16.72 28.80 25.77
N LEU A 511 16.37 29.85 25.03
CA LEU A 511 17.33 30.85 24.55
C LEU A 511 17.99 31.63 25.70
N SER A 512 17.36 31.76 26.86
CA SER A 512 17.97 32.41 28.02
C SER A 512 19.06 31.55 28.68
N VAL A 513 18.88 30.22 28.72
CA VAL A 513 19.85 29.28 29.31
C VAL A 513 20.84 28.72 28.29
N GLN A 514 20.47 28.76 27.01
CA GLN A 514 21.28 28.38 25.86
C GLN A 514 21.25 29.51 24.79
N PRO A 515 22.00 30.62 25.01
CA PRO A 515 21.96 31.80 24.12
C PRO A 515 22.37 31.54 22.67
N GLY A 516 23.15 30.48 22.42
CA GLY A 516 23.50 30.05 21.07
C GLY A 516 22.36 29.41 20.29
N GLY A 517 21.24 29.07 20.96
CA GLY A 517 20.16 28.26 20.42
C GLY A 517 20.49 26.77 20.35
N LEU A 518 19.50 25.98 19.94
CA LEU A 518 19.64 24.54 19.74
C LEU A 518 20.19 24.26 18.34
N ASP A 519 21.21 23.42 18.20
CA ASP A 519 21.65 22.90 16.90
C ASP A 519 20.52 22.16 16.20
N ARG A 520 19.77 21.38 16.99
CA ARG A 520 18.73 20.45 16.55
C ARG A 520 17.46 20.62 17.38
N GLY A 521 16.33 20.80 16.71
CA GLY A 521 15.00 20.79 17.33
C GLY A 521 14.23 19.54 16.95
N ILE A 522 13.55 18.89 17.88
CA ILE A 522 12.74 17.71 17.59
C ILE A 522 11.36 17.87 18.24
N GLU A 523 10.32 17.91 17.41
CA GLU A 523 8.92 17.89 17.83
C GLU A 523 8.45 16.44 17.92
N ALA A 524 8.18 15.95 19.13
CA ALA A 524 7.77 14.58 19.42
C ALA A 524 6.47 14.51 20.25
N SER A 525 5.68 15.59 20.25
CA SER A 525 4.43 15.70 21.01
C SER A 525 3.18 15.58 20.12
N GLY A 526 3.32 15.94 18.84
CA GLY A 526 2.28 15.81 17.81
C GLY A 526 1.10 16.76 17.98
N PHE A 527 0.12 16.62 17.09
CA PHE A 527 -1.01 17.53 16.95
C PHE A 527 -1.93 17.66 18.19
N ARG A 528 -1.85 16.74 19.16
CA ARG A 528 -2.63 16.83 20.41
C ARG A 528 -2.17 17.95 21.34
N SER A 529 -0.92 18.40 21.21
CA SER A 529 -0.31 19.39 22.08
C SER A 529 -0.65 20.81 21.65
N ALA A 530 -1.75 21.35 22.17
CA ALA A 530 -2.07 22.77 22.06
C ALA A 530 -1.61 23.51 23.33
N ALA A 531 -0.40 24.05 23.28
CA ALA A 531 0.21 24.74 24.42
C ALA A 531 -0.49 26.08 24.71
N SER A 532 -0.89 26.83 23.68
CA SER A 532 -1.56 28.11 23.84
C SER A 532 -3.08 27.97 23.98
N ALA A 533 -3.68 28.92 24.71
CA ALA A 533 -5.14 28.99 24.83
C ALA A 533 -5.84 29.22 23.47
N LYS A 534 -5.17 29.90 22.53
CA LYS A 534 -5.67 30.15 21.18
C LYS A 534 -5.85 28.85 20.40
N HIS A 535 -4.79 28.04 20.30
CA HIS A 535 -4.86 26.78 19.55
C HIS A 535 -5.76 25.76 20.25
N ARG A 536 -5.83 25.75 21.59
CA ARG A 536 -6.84 24.95 22.32
C ARG A 536 -8.25 25.30 21.88
N PHE A 537 -8.60 26.58 21.88
CA PHE A 537 -9.91 27.05 21.43
C PHE A 537 -10.20 26.69 19.96
N LEU A 538 -9.23 26.86 19.06
CA LEU A 538 -9.41 26.52 17.64
C LEU A 538 -9.63 25.02 17.44
N ARG A 539 -8.95 24.16 18.20
CA ARG A 539 -9.15 22.71 18.15
C ARG A 539 -10.48 22.28 18.76
N ASP A 540 -10.85 22.83 19.92
CA ASP A 540 -12.13 22.54 20.58
C ASP A 540 -13.34 22.93 19.70
N THR A 541 -13.17 23.97 18.88
CA THR A 541 -14.18 24.43 17.91
C THR A 541 -14.07 23.79 16.53
N MET A 542 -13.14 22.84 16.34
CA MET A 542 -12.84 22.18 15.05
C MET A 542 -12.44 23.14 13.92
N LEU A 543 -12.04 24.38 14.25
CA LEU A 543 -11.49 25.36 13.32
C LEU A 543 -10.03 25.05 12.99
N GLU A 544 -9.34 24.29 13.83
CA GLU A 544 -8.00 23.74 13.61
C GLU A 544 -8.01 22.24 13.87
N ARG A 545 -7.31 21.48 13.03
CA ARG A 545 -7.10 20.04 13.26
C ARG A 545 -5.72 19.79 13.87
N ASP A 546 -4.69 20.42 13.31
CA ASP A 546 -3.31 20.31 13.76
C ASP A 546 -2.78 21.62 14.37
N SER A 547 -2.27 21.57 15.60
CA SER A 547 -1.73 22.76 16.28
C SER A 547 -0.30 23.09 15.84
N GLY A 548 -0.03 24.35 15.51
CA GLY A 548 1.28 24.84 15.12
C GLY A 548 2.15 25.35 16.28
N ASP A 549 1.65 25.31 17.52
CA ASP A 549 2.30 25.93 18.68
C ASP A 549 3.68 25.32 18.97
N THR A 550 3.74 23.99 19.07
CA THR A 550 4.97 23.30 19.46
C THR A 550 6.05 23.48 18.38
N ILE A 551 5.71 23.31 17.11
CA ILE A 551 6.67 23.52 16.01
C ILE A 551 7.15 24.98 15.94
N ALA A 552 6.29 25.95 16.26
CA ALA A 552 6.71 27.34 16.33
C ALA A 552 7.73 27.58 17.46
N ALA A 553 7.52 26.98 18.64
CA ALA A 553 8.49 27.04 19.73
C ALA A 553 9.82 26.36 19.36
N VAL A 554 9.76 25.17 18.74
CA VAL A 554 10.95 24.44 18.29
C VAL A 554 11.75 25.28 17.27
N ILE A 555 11.08 25.82 16.24
CA ILE A 555 11.73 26.68 15.23
C ILE A 555 12.32 27.93 15.88
N LYS A 556 11.62 28.55 16.83
CA LYS A 556 12.10 29.76 17.53
C LYS A 556 13.37 29.47 18.35
N ALA A 557 13.41 28.36 19.10
CA ALA A 557 14.55 27.97 19.94
C ALA A 557 15.77 27.43 19.15
N THR A 558 15.55 26.91 17.93
CA THR A 558 16.62 26.37 17.09
C THR A 558 17.52 27.48 16.55
N ARG A 559 18.85 27.30 16.52
CA ARG A 559 19.78 28.31 16.01
C ARG A 559 19.65 28.53 14.49
N LYS A 560 20.25 29.61 13.97
CA LYS A 560 20.35 29.84 12.52
C LYS A 560 21.07 28.66 11.84
N CYS A 561 20.62 28.28 10.65
CA CYS A 561 21.12 27.11 9.92
C CYS A 561 21.02 25.78 10.71
N GLY A 562 20.10 25.71 11.68
CA GLY A 562 19.81 24.49 12.43
C GLY A 562 18.76 23.63 11.73
N ASN A 563 18.64 22.39 12.21
CA ASN A 563 17.71 21.42 11.65
C ASN A 563 16.60 21.09 12.65
N VAL A 564 15.39 20.92 12.13
CA VAL A 564 14.20 20.57 12.91
C VAL A 564 13.57 19.29 12.36
N ALA A 565 13.30 18.34 13.23
CA ALA A 565 12.54 17.13 12.92
C ALA A 565 11.09 17.23 13.45
N LEU A 566 10.14 16.87 12.60
CA LEU A 566 8.75 16.60 12.96
C LEU A 566 8.55 15.09 13.00
N ILE A 567 8.48 14.52 14.21
CA ILE A 567 8.27 13.09 14.42
C ILE A 567 6.98 12.80 15.18
N GLY A 568 6.40 13.78 15.88
CA GLY A 568 5.02 13.71 16.35
C GLY A 568 4.05 13.61 15.18
N ASP A 569 2.92 12.95 15.40
CA ASP A 569 1.90 12.78 14.37
C ASP A 569 1.26 14.15 13.99
N PHE A 570 1.14 14.41 12.69
CA PHE A 570 0.39 15.52 12.08
C PHE A 570 -0.29 14.97 10.82
N PHE A 571 -1.61 15.13 10.68
CA PHE A 571 -2.40 14.52 9.59
C PHE A 571 -3.06 15.54 8.67
N PHE A 572 -3.16 16.79 9.08
CA PHE A 572 -3.99 17.78 8.44
C PHE A 572 -3.22 19.09 8.28
N GLU A 573 -3.96 20.19 8.23
CA GLU A 573 -3.42 21.53 8.10
C GLU A 573 -3.34 22.20 9.47
N THR A 574 -2.35 23.06 9.62
CA THR A 574 -2.18 23.92 10.79
C THR A 574 -2.29 25.38 10.43
N HIS A 575 -2.88 26.17 11.34
CA HIS A 575 -2.95 27.62 11.16
C HIS A 575 -1.70 28.28 11.69
N SER A 576 -1.29 29.40 11.07
CA SER A 576 -0.18 30.23 11.57
C SER A 576 1.20 29.54 11.60
N PHE A 577 1.49 28.62 10.67
CA PHE A 577 2.83 28.05 10.51
C PHE A 577 3.88 29.18 10.37
N PRO A 578 5.00 29.16 11.12
CA PRO A 578 5.92 30.29 11.24
C PRO A 578 6.90 30.39 10.05
N ILE A 579 6.36 30.55 8.84
CA ILE A 579 7.14 30.57 7.59
C ILE A 579 8.24 31.65 7.59
N GLY A 580 8.00 32.79 8.25
CA GLY A 580 9.01 33.85 8.40
C GLY A 580 10.22 33.41 9.21
N MET A 581 10.01 32.77 10.37
CA MET A 581 11.13 32.26 11.18
C MET A 581 11.89 31.16 10.45
N LEU A 582 11.19 30.28 9.75
CA LEU A 582 11.78 29.22 8.93
C LEU A 582 12.75 29.81 7.89
N MET A 583 12.26 30.78 7.10
CA MET A 583 13.03 31.39 6.01
C MET A 583 14.18 32.27 6.53
N GLU A 584 13.90 33.21 7.42
CA GLU A 584 14.88 34.21 7.89
C GLU A 584 16.05 33.59 8.68
N LYS A 585 15.84 32.41 9.28
CA LYS A 585 16.87 31.69 10.03
C LYS A 585 17.55 30.59 9.22
N THR A 586 17.18 30.39 7.96
CA THR A 586 17.70 29.30 7.10
C THR A 586 17.56 27.93 7.79
N ILE A 587 16.39 27.67 8.37
CA ILE A 587 16.13 26.39 9.06
C ILE A 587 15.76 25.32 8.04
N THR A 588 16.26 24.10 8.25
CA THR A 588 15.75 22.91 7.55
C THR A 588 14.70 22.24 8.43
N VAL A 589 13.48 22.06 7.94
CA VAL A 589 12.46 21.25 8.63
C VAL A 589 12.24 19.97 7.82
N ARG A 590 12.31 18.81 8.48
CA ARG A 590 11.97 17.51 7.89
C ARG A 590 10.93 16.81 8.75
N GLY A 591 9.87 16.34 8.12
CA GLY A 591 8.91 15.42 8.74
C GLY A 591 8.92 14.08 8.01
N GLY A 592 8.49 13.02 8.68
CA GLY A 592 8.41 11.72 8.03
C GLY A 592 7.86 10.61 8.92
N GLN A 593 7.05 9.75 8.32
CA GLN A 593 6.67 8.47 8.89
C GLN A 593 7.89 7.53 8.98
N LEU A 594 7.90 6.67 10.00
CA LEU A 594 9.01 5.78 10.36
C LEU A 594 9.56 4.93 9.20
N MET A 595 10.87 5.03 8.91
CA MET A 595 11.57 4.16 7.96
C MET A 595 12.12 2.87 8.63
N ALA A 596 11.26 2.07 9.25
CA ALA A 596 11.65 1.04 10.22
C ALA A 596 12.75 0.08 9.73
N GLN A 597 12.55 -0.51 8.54
CA GLN A 597 13.45 -1.48 7.90
C GLN A 597 14.86 -0.92 7.69
N ARG A 598 15.01 0.40 7.54
CA ARG A 598 16.30 1.06 7.29
C ARG A 598 17.21 1.02 8.53
N TYR A 599 16.63 1.10 9.74
CA TYR A 599 17.38 1.29 10.98
C TYR A 599 17.50 0.03 11.81
N HIS A 600 16.56 -0.91 11.66
CA HIS A 600 16.46 -2.06 12.55
C HIS A 600 17.74 -2.92 12.66
N PRO A 601 18.52 -3.18 11.59
CA PRO A 601 19.77 -3.93 11.74
C PRO A 601 20.72 -3.33 12.78
N TYR A 602 20.91 -2.01 12.75
CA TYR A 602 21.77 -1.29 13.69
C TYR A 602 21.17 -1.23 15.10
N LEU A 603 19.87 -0.96 15.21
CA LEU A 603 19.22 -0.81 16.52
C LEU A 603 19.11 -2.15 17.27
N LEU A 604 18.89 -3.25 16.55
CA LEU A 604 18.91 -4.58 17.14
C LEU A 604 20.30 -4.88 17.73
N ASP A 605 21.37 -4.60 16.98
CA ASP A 605 22.75 -4.78 17.47
C ASP A 605 23.02 -3.93 18.72
N LEU A 606 22.56 -2.68 18.78
CA LEU A 606 22.70 -1.83 19.96
C LEU A 606 22.05 -2.46 21.21
N VAL A 607 20.84 -3.00 21.05
CA VAL A 607 20.10 -3.62 22.16
C VAL A 607 20.73 -4.93 22.59
N VAL A 608 21.10 -5.80 21.64
CA VAL A 608 21.74 -7.09 21.91
C VAL A 608 23.09 -6.89 22.60
N GLN A 609 23.85 -5.85 22.22
CA GLN A 609 25.13 -5.49 22.87
C GLN A 609 24.95 -4.80 24.23
N GLY A 610 23.72 -4.52 24.66
CA GLY A 610 23.44 -3.84 25.93
C GLY A 610 23.80 -2.35 25.95
N LYS A 611 23.98 -1.72 24.78
CA LYS A 611 24.29 -0.29 24.66
C LYS A 611 23.05 0.59 24.84
N TYR A 612 21.87 0.04 24.55
CA TYR A 612 20.58 0.68 24.79
C TYR A 612 19.59 -0.38 25.25
N ASP A 613 18.85 -0.12 26.33
CA ASP A 613 17.77 -0.98 26.78
C ASP A 613 16.47 -0.20 26.58
N PRO A 614 15.52 -0.63 25.74
CA PRO A 614 14.23 0.05 25.56
C PRO A 614 13.21 -0.33 26.64
N SER A 615 13.45 -1.37 27.45
CA SER A 615 12.44 -1.93 28.35
C SER A 615 11.98 -1.02 29.48
N TRP A 616 12.71 0.08 29.76
CA TRP A 616 12.33 1.10 30.74
C TRP A 616 11.01 1.80 30.40
N MET A 617 10.60 1.83 29.13
CA MET A 617 9.38 2.54 28.72
C MET A 617 8.12 1.81 29.20
N PHE A 618 8.18 0.49 29.35
CA PHE A 618 7.05 -0.36 29.74
C PHE A 618 6.82 -0.27 31.24
N THR A 619 6.08 0.76 31.63
CA THR A 619 5.73 1.04 33.04
C THR A 619 4.53 0.23 33.52
N HIS A 620 3.77 -0.36 32.59
CA HIS A 620 2.65 -1.23 32.91
C HIS A 620 2.68 -2.47 32.01
N GLU A 621 2.63 -3.63 32.64
CA GLU A 621 2.50 -4.92 32.00
C GLU A 621 1.17 -5.53 32.42
N ASP A 622 0.45 -6.11 31.48
CA ASP A 622 -0.82 -6.77 31.74
C ASP A 622 -1.05 -7.93 30.75
N ASP A 623 -2.09 -8.71 31.02
CA ASP A 623 -2.59 -9.73 30.12
C ASP A 623 -3.29 -9.10 28.92
N PHE A 624 -3.09 -9.65 27.73
CA PHE A 624 -3.74 -9.18 26.50
C PHE A 624 -5.27 -9.17 26.61
N GLU A 625 -5.84 -10.05 27.42
CA GLU A 625 -7.27 -10.05 27.73
C GLU A 625 -7.79 -8.74 28.33
N ASN A 626 -6.93 -7.94 28.97
CA ASN A 626 -7.26 -6.66 29.58
C ASN A 626 -7.05 -5.46 28.61
N VAL A 627 -6.81 -5.70 27.32
CA VAL A 627 -6.51 -4.65 26.32
C VAL A 627 -7.54 -3.51 26.32
N SER A 628 -8.84 -3.81 26.39
CA SER A 628 -9.90 -2.80 26.42
C SER A 628 -9.79 -1.86 27.61
N GLU A 629 -9.48 -2.39 28.80
CA GLU A 629 -9.29 -1.58 30.01
C GLU A 629 -7.99 -0.77 29.93
N CYS A 630 -6.93 -1.36 29.39
CA CYS A 630 -5.66 -0.68 29.16
C CYS A 630 -5.81 0.52 28.23
N TYR A 631 -6.56 0.41 27.13
CA TYR A 631 -6.88 1.54 26.24
C TYR A 631 -7.59 2.68 26.99
N ALA A 632 -8.60 2.35 27.79
CA ALA A 632 -9.35 3.35 28.56
C ALA A 632 -8.46 4.05 29.59
N LYS A 633 -7.70 3.28 30.39
CA LYS A 633 -6.75 3.82 31.37
C LYS A 633 -5.67 4.66 30.71
N PHE A 634 -5.17 4.24 29.54
CA PHE A 634 -4.09 4.95 28.86
C PHE A 634 -4.57 6.27 28.28
N HIS A 635 -5.75 6.28 27.66
CA HIS A 635 -6.40 7.51 27.20
C HIS A 635 -6.67 8.50 28.34
N GLU A 636 -7.03 8.00 29.53
CA GLU A 636 -7.31 8.82 30.72
C GLU A 636 -6.07 9.18 31.55
N HIS A 637 -4.85 8.82 31.09
CA HIS A 637 -3.60 9.03 31.81
C HIS A 637 -3.58 8.38 33.21
N LYS A 638 -4.22 7.21 33.35
CA LYS A 638 -4.33 6.43 34.60
C LYS A 638 -3.52 5.13 34.59
N ILE A 639 -2.72 4.89 33.57
CA ILE A 639 -1.83 3.72 33.52
C ILE A 639 -0.73 3.87 34.59
N PRO A 640 -0.44 2.83 35.38
CA PRO A 640 0.69 2.84 36.32
C PRO A 640 2.01 3.26 35.64
N GLY A 641 2.67 4.26 36.24
CA GLY A 641 3.90 4.87 35.71
C GLY A 641 3.75 5.70 34.42
N GLY A 642 2.55 5.78 33.83
CA GLY A 642 2.17 6.85 32.90
C GLY A 642 2.81 6.88 31.50
N LEU A 643 3.54 5.85 31.08
CA LEU A 643 4.31 5.86 29.82
C LEU A 643 3.83 4.89 28.75
N LYS A 644 4.01 3.58 28.95
CA LYS A 644 3.74 2.58 27.92
C LYS A 644 3.17 1.30 28.52
N VAL A 645 2.19 0.74 27.83
CA VAL A 645 1.57 -0.55 28.14
C VAL A 645 2.22 -1.65 27.30
N LEU A 646 2.62 -2.73 27.94
CA LEU A 646 3.01 -4.00 27.31
C LEU A 646 1.97 -5.06 27.66
N LEU A 647 1.47 -5.75 26.66
CA LEU A 647 0.48 -6.81 26.81
C LEU A 647 1.09 -8.14 26.40
N ALA A 648 0.97 -9.15 27.25
CA ALA A 648 1.37 -10.51 26.94
C ALA A 648 0.15 -11.33 26.53
N THR A 649 0.21 -12.02 25.39
CA THR A 649 -0.80 -13.01 25.02
C THR A 649 -0.56 -14.31 25.79
N GLU A 650 -1.44 -15.31 25.64
CA GLU A 650 -1.18 -16.63 26.20
C GLU A 650 0.16 -17.23 25.75
N PHE A 651 0.62 -16.87 24.56
CA PHE A 651 1.88 -17.34 24.00
C PHE A 651 3.11 -16.67 24.60
N GLY A 652 3.00 -15.42 25.07
CA GLY A 652 4.07 -14.73 25.79
C GLY A 652 4.21 -15.19 27.24
N ARG A 653 3.13 -15.74 27.82
CA ARG A 653 3.10 -16.23 29.21
C ARG A 653 3.62 -17.66 29.36
N GLN A 654 3.53 -18.46 28.30
CA GLN A 654 4.04 -19.83 28.28
C GLN A 654 5.57 -19.81 28.19
N LYS A 655 6.24 -20.22 29.27
CA LYS A 655 7.71 -20.33 29.37
C LYS A 655 8.25 -21.54 28.63
#